data_AF-A0A2D6MRH4-F1
#
_entry.id   AF-A0A2D6MRH4-F1
#
_cell.length_a   1.000
_cell.length_b   1.000
_cell.length_c   1.000
_cell.angle_alpha   90.00
_cell.angle_beta   90.00
_cell.angle_gamma   90.00
#
_symmetry.space_group_name_H-M   'P 1'
#
loop_
_entity.id
_entity.type
_entity.pdbx_description
1 polymer ?
#
loop_
_entity_poly.entity_id
_entity_poly.type
_entity_poly.pdbx_seq_one_letter_code
_entity_poly.pdbx_strand_id
1 'polypeptide(L)'
;MASTPVVCPTCATVYDALTLAPGTAFACGQCGQTLITPVPPPVIQPVSSAPVVEPVVEAIADGIAAEPTPIIEPIAPAETPLVIQPVAPAEAAPVIQPASLPQRSMAQNLARNEERSGDFSNRKRLAIGLLVVLLAVLTWAILGSSDPEPTAKDRTAAYVAGYLASEAAELRKALEFAPGGGWALSRFREDHRGLVSEADFRAGYADGLAGEEPRDGSDRIRKDRYDVGPLLDLTGGARAPKSADAAYSASTVFLACASKWRAAGARESSLAGLENESARLVLEALRLDPDHGPSRKLRGETKYDGGLKGFFGAEYLTRALLDRLQESHEEALAVAKENGGWITAESTEKIASVRDAVTPLHTAYLTMMEPPFGPAALETRRDIEAHLDEVNEKAREMAKARRVMLEKFKDSATRGIFRSSFFRTQIEDREFHVKIGKPYVVFVEVRETWDPVQVAEQDVLGPLLGLDRAFRAEYQKKYALADLDDPLAVLYLRDGESYSQYQFAGGGFSTFLNFWNAHYDAHQNLLVLNGDTRTSTRFHEAAYQLLQVYSKVDTKLQSVWFQQGIANWFAGAGRSFDKVEKRWNYTLGRLNEDAIKTLGGWLKVKQQLTLEQLLAYKPDKKATVEWKLGLGWRQELVAAQGCYLIHFLRDFDVDDEGLVKIGTDATPVIGRYRAGWERYQGFELQGVDGKPHIGKAAFMGALALDDPGFQRLAKEYDAYLEFIVRKQVLRQIQGKRLIPWHDYVNKRGEKAGTKDDDRLKKK
;
A
#
# COMPACT_ATOMS: atom_id res chain seq x y z
N MET A 1 26.94 56.12 -16.90
CA MET A 1 26.85 55.64 -15.51
C MET A 1 25.51 54.94 -15.37
N ALA A 2 25.48 53.67 -14.98
CA ALA A 2 24.21 53.00 -14.70
C ALA A 2 23.72 53.46 -13.32
N SER A 3 22.56 54.09 -13.24
CA SER A 3 21.91 54.44 -11.97
C SER A 3 21.30 53.19 -11.36
N THR A 4 21.72 52.82 -10.14
CA THR A 4 21.06 51.76 -9.38
C THR A 4 19.65 52.23 -9.00
N PRO A 5 18.59 51.48 -9.33
CA PRO A 5 17.23 51.88 -9.00
C PRO A 5 17.01 51.91 -7.48
N VAL A 6 16.32 52.95 -7.00
CA VAL A 6 15.94 53.09 -5.59
C VAL A 6 14.49 52.65 -5.43
N VAL A 7 14.22 51.71 -4.52
CA VAL A 7 12.86 51.22 -4.24
C VAL A 7 12.41 51.73 -2.87
N CYS A 8 11.23 52.35 -2.81
CA CYS A 8 10.64 52.76 -1.55
C CYS A 8 10.25 51.52 -0.73
N PRO A 9 10.77 51.33 0.51
CA PRO A 9 10.45 50.14 1.30
C PRO A 9 9.01 50.13 1.82
N THR A 10 8.34 51.29 1.82
CA THR A 10 6.97 51.41 2.36
C THR A 10 5.91 51.10 1.30
N CYS A 11 6.06 51.61 0.06
CA CYS A 11 5.04 51.49 -0.98
C CYS A 11 5.52 50.81 -2.28
N ALA A 12 6.76 50.31 -2.31
CA ALA A 12 7.37 49.62 -3.44
C ALA A 12 7.50 50.44 -4.74
N THR A 13 7.30 51.76 -4.70
CA THR A 13 7.56 52.64 -5.85
C THR A 13 9.05 52.62 -6.22
N VAL A 14 9.34 52.38 -7.50
CA VAL A 14 10.70 52.28 -8.05
C VAL A 14 11.08 53.60 -8.74
N TYR A 15 12.30 54.06 -8.50
CA TYR A 15 12.87 55.26 -9.10
C TYR A 15 14.10 54.90 -9.94
N ASP A 16 13.91 54.71 -11.26
CA ASP A 16 14.94 54.17 -12.17
C ASP A 16 15.91 55.22 -12.74
N ALA A 17 15.61 56.52 -12.60
CA ALA A 17 16.35 57.61 -13.25
C ALA A 17 16.54 58.85 -12.35
N LEU A 18 16.92 58.65 -11.09
CA LEU A 18 17.21 59.78 -10.19
C LEU A 18 18.57 60.40 -10.50
N THR A 19 18.57 61.66 -10.97
CA THR A 19 19.76 62.51 -11.08
C THR A 19 20.09 63.21 -9.75
N LEU A 20 20.20 62.43 -8.68
CA LEU A 20 20.59 62.92 -7.36
C LEU A 20 22.00 62.41 -7.03
N ALA A 21 22.79 63.22 -6.32
CA ALA A 21 24.12 62.80 -5.88
C ALA A 21 23.99 61.59 -4.93
N PRO A 22 24.93 60.62 -4.93
CA PRO A 22 24.95 59.53 -3.95
C PRO A 22 24.90 60.05 -2.50
N GLY A 23 24.07 59.45 -1.65
CA GLY A 23 23.83 59.90 -0.27
C GLY A 23 22.81 61.03 -0.11
N THR A 24 22.21 61.55 -1.18
CA THR A 24 21.16 62.57 -1.09
C THR A 24 19.84 61.97 -0.61
N ALA A 25 19.23 62.61 0.39
CA ALA A 25 17.91 62.26 0.87
C ALA A 25 16.80 62.93 0.03
N PHE A 26 15.73 62.20 -0.29
CA PHE A 26 14.54 62.72 -0.97
C PHE A 26 13.27 62.04 -0.46
N ALA A 27 12.12 62.71 -0.52
CA ALA A 27 10.85 62.13 -0.12
C ALA A 27 10.22 61.28 -1.24
N CYS A 28 9.68 60.12 -0.88
CA CYS A 28 8.88 59.33 -1.79
C CYS A 28 7.60 60.09 -2.17
N GLY A 29 7.42 60.38 -3.45
CA GLY A 29 6.23 61.09 -3.95
C GLY A 29 4.89 60.40 -3.68
N GLN A 30 4.89 59.09 -3.38
CA GLN A 30 3.68 58.32 -3.14
C GLN A 30 3.26 58.26 -1.66
N CYS A 31 4.22 58.08 -0.74
CA CYS A 31 3.93 57.86 0.68
C CYS A 31 4.63 58.84 1.64
N GLY A 32 5.44 59.77 1.13
CA GLY A 32 6.17 60.75 1.93
C GLY A 32 7.40 60.21 2.68
N GLN A 33 7.67 58.91 2.62
CA GLN A 33 8.85 58.30 3.27
C GLN A 33 10.16 58.89 2.72
N THR A 34 11.06 59.33 3.60
CA THR A 34 12.41 59.75 3.20
C THR A 34 13.25 58.55 2.75
N LEU A 35 13.83 58.64 1.56
CA LEU A 35 14.73 57.69 0.92
C LEU A 35 16.11 58.32 0.75
N ILE A 36 17.17 57.51 0.68
CA ILE A 36 18.55 57.96 0.50
C ILE A 36 19.14 57.26 -0.72
N THR A 37 19.76 58.00 -1.64
CA THR A 37 20.43 57.40 -2.80
C THR A 37 21.65 56.57 -2.36
N PRO A 38 21.86 55.36 -2.91
CA PRO A 38 22.94 54.48 -2.48
C PRO A 38 24.31 55.09 -2.75
N VAL A 39 25.18 55.06 -1.74
CA VAL A 39 26.61 55.42 -1.86
C VAL A 39 27.33 54.21 -2.45
N PRO A 40 28.06 54.34 -3.58
CA PRO A 40 28.85 53.23 -4.10
C PRO A 40 29.89 52.81 -3.06
N PRO A 41 30.12 51.50 -2.86
CA PRO A 41 31.14 51.04 -1.94
C PRO A 41 32.52 51.57 -2.35
N PRO A 42 33.42 51.86 -1.39
CA PRO A 42 34.76 52.30 -1.71
C PRO A 42 35.47 51.25 -2.57
N VAL A 43 36.03 51.69 -3.70
CA VAL A 43 36.82 50.83 -4.59
C VAL A 43 38.10 50.45 -3.83
N ILE A 44 38.17 49.21 -3.35
CA ILE A 44 39.39 48.65 -2.77
C ILE A 44 40.36 48.40 -3.93
N GLN A 45 41.42 49.21 -4.02
CA GLN A 45 42.49 48.95 -4.99
C GLN A 45 43.26 47.68 -4.57
N PRO A 46 43.56 46.77 -5.52
CA PRO A 46 44.33 45.58 -5.22
C PRO A 46 45.76 45.96 -4.82
N VAL A 47 46.19 45.44 -3.66
CA VAL A 47 47.57 45.57 -3.16
C VAL A 47 48.48 44.77 -4.10
N SER A 48 49.50 45.45 -4.61
CA SER A 48 50.58 44.91 -5.45
C SER A 48 51.22 43.69 -4.79
N SER A 49 51.27 42.58 -5.53
CA SER A 49 51.90 41.32 -5.14
C SER A 49 53.41 41.49 -4.94
N ALA A 50 53.89 41.06 -3.78
CA ALA A 50 55.31 40.86 -3.49
C ALA A 50 55.93 39.78 -4.41
N PRO A 51 57.25 39.86 -4.67
CA PRO A 51 57.91 38.96 -5.62
C PRO A 51 57.96 37.52 -5.13
N VAL A 52 57.69 36.61 -6.06
CA VAL A 52 57.76 35.15 -5.90
C VAL A 52 59.23 34.74 -5.70
N VAL A 53 59.51 34.09 -4.57
CA VAL A 53 60.78 33.41 -4.32
C VAL A 53 60.67 31.99 -4.86
N GLU A 54 61.54 31.63 -5.80
CA GLU A 54 61.65 30.27 -6.35
C GLU A 54 62.14 29.27 -5.28
N PRO A 55 61.60 28.04 -5.23
CA PRO A 55 62.12 27.02 -4.35
C PRO A 55 63.39 26.39 -4.93
N VAL A 56 64.46 26.45 -4.14
CA VAL A 56 65.69 25.67 -4.35
C VAL A 56 65.36 24.19 -4.16
N VAL A 57 65.58 23.40 -5.21
CA VAL A 57 65.50 21.93 -5.18
C VAL A 57 66.86 21.40 -4.75
N GLU A 58 66.95 20.90 -3.52
CA GLU A 58 68.12 20.16 -3.03
C GLU A 58 67.88 18.66 -3.20
N ALA A 59 68.84 17.99 -3.85
CA ALA A 59 68.85 16.57 -4.11
C ALA A 59 69.09 15.77 -2.82
N ILE A 60 68.24 14.79 -2.51
CA ILE A 60 68.47 13.83 -1.44
C ILE A 60 68.99 12.53 -2.08
N ALA A 61 70.23 12.20 -1.72
CA ALA A 61 70.89 10.94 -2.01
C ALA A 61 70.50 9.86 -0.99
N ASP A 62 70.59 8.62 -1.45
CA ASP A 62 70.23 7.39 -0.76
C ASP A 62 70.98 7.12 0.56
N GLY A 63 70.25 6.47 1.47
CA GLY A 63 70.78 5.45 2.38
C GLY A 63 71.07 5.92 3.81
N ILE A 64 70.32 5.38 4.78
CA ILE A 64 70.82 4.95 6.09
C ILE A 64 69.86 3.91 6.70
N ALA A 65 70.49 2.96 7.38
CA ALA A 65 70.01 1.72 7.95
C ALA A 65 68.85 1.83 8.95
N ALA A 66 68.11 0.72 9.05
CA ALA A 66 67.10 0.47 10.07
C ALA A 66 67.74 0.18 11.44
N GLU A 67 67.30 0.90 12.47
CA GLU A 67 67.49 0.54 13.88
C GLU A 67 66.20 -0.06 14.48
N PRO A 68 66.31 -0.94 15.48
CA PRO A 68 65.19 -1.71 15.99
C PRO A 68 64.36 -0.95 17.04
N THR A 69 63.06 -1.23 17.00
CA THR A 69 62.00 -0.74 17.89
C THR A 69 62.25 -1.09 19.37
N PRO A 70 62.09 -0.15 20.33
CA PRO A 70 62.08 -0.50 21.74
C PRO A 70 60.69 -1.02 22.17
N ILE A 71 60.72 -2.14 22.87
CA ILE A 71 59.60 -2.78 23.56
C ILE A 71 59.22 -1.90 24.77
N ILE A 72 57.96 -1.49 24.86
CA ILE A 72 57.40 -0.78 26.02
C ILE A 72 56.60 -1.78 26.85
N GLU A 73 57.05 -2.04 28.08
CA GLU A 73 56.31 -2.80 29.10
C GLU A 73 55.19 -1.95 29.75
N PRO A 74 54.09 -2.57 30.21
CA PRO A 74 52.95 -1.86 30.79
C PRO A 74 53.17 -1.54 32.28
N ILE A 75 53.05 -0.26 32.64
CA ILE A 75 53.05 0.22 34.02
C ILE A 75 51.63 0.05 34.61
N ALA A 76 51.55 -0.63 35.76
CA ALA A 76 50.32 -0.83 36.54
C ALA A 76 49.85 0.48 37.23
N PRO A 77 48.54 0.68 37.43
CA PRO A 77 48.02 1.89 38.07
C PRO A 77 48.16 1.84 39.59
N ALA A 78 48.66 2.94 40.17
CA ALA A 78 48.70 3.16 41.61
C ALA A 78 47.34 3.70 42.09
N GLU A 79 46.79 3.07 43.13
CA GLU A 79 45.62 3.53 43.87
C GLU A 79 46.05 4.53 44.96
N THR A 80 45.39 5.69 45.02
CA THR A 80 45.40 6.56 46.21
C THR A 80 43.99 7.06 46.50
N PRO A 81 43.45 6.90 47.73
CA PRO A 81 42.10 7.34 48.07
C PRO A 81 42.09 8.81 48.48
N LEU A 82 41.14 9.58 47.92
CA LEU A 82 40.91 10.98 48.24
C LEU A 82 39.93 11.10 49.42
N VAL A 83 40.40 11.70 50.52
CA VAL A 83 39.61 12.06 51.70
C VAL A 83 38.86 13.37 51.41
N ILE A 84 37.53 13.36 51.56
CA ILE A 84 36.66 14.54 51.40
C ILE A 84 36.27 15.06 52.79
N GLN A 85 36.55 16.33 53.08
CA GLN A 85 35.97 17.05 54.23
C GLN A 85 34.68 17.80 53.80
N PRO A 86 33.68 17.93 54.69
CA PRO A 86 32.43 18.62 54.39
C PRO A 86 32.55 20.14 54.60
N VAL A 87 32.12 20.91 53.61
CA VAL A 87 32.00 22.38 53.68
C VAL A 87 30.56 22.76 54.04
N ALA A 88 30.42 23.69 54.99
CA ALA A 88 29.18 24.21 55.54
C ALA A 88 28.35 25.03 54.51
N PRO A 89 27.02 25.15 54.69
CA PRO A 89 26.12 25.78 53.74
C PRO A 89 26.18 27.32 53.81
N ALA A 90 26.30 27.97 52.65
CA ALA A 90 26.22 29.42 52.52
C ALA A 90 24.78 29.91 52.32
N GLU A 91 24.49 31.04 52.97
CA GLU A 91 23.21 31.75 53.03
C GLU A 91 22.62 32.17 51.68
N ALA A 92 21.28 32.22 51.66
CA ALA A 92 20.45 32.57 50.51
C ALA A 92 20.47 34.08 50.20
N ALA A 93 20.66 34.41 48.92
CA ALA A 93 20.50 35.75 48.37
C ALA A 93 19.07 35.98 47.83
N PRO A 94 18.60 37.24 47.77
CA PRO A 94 17.18 37.57 47.66
C PRO A 94 16.62 37.46 46.22
N VAL A 95 15.33 37.12 46.17
CA VAL A 95 14.51 36.96 44.97
C VAL A 95 14.19 38.32 44.34
N ILE A 96 14.56 38.50 43.06
CA ILE A 96 14.12 39.63 42.22
C ILE A 96 13.04 39.11 41.27
N GLN A 97 11.83 39.69 41.35
CA GLN A 97 10.74 39.43 40.40
C GLN A 97 10.93 40.23 39.11
N PRO A 98 10.84 39.61 37.91
CA PRO A 98 10.85 40.35 36.65
C PRO A 98 9.45 40.86 36.26
N ALA A 99 9.44 42.07 35.70
CA ALA A 99 8.26 42.79 35.22
C ALA A 99 7.51 42.06 34.09
N SER A 100 6.19 42.14 34.13
CA SER A 100 5.26 41.54 33.17
C SER A 100 5.25 42.26 31.81
N LEU A 101 5.43 41.48 30.73
CA LEU A 101 5.16 41.88 29.34
C LEU A 101 3.67 41.67 28.98
N PRO A 102 3.10 42.46 28.06
CA PRO A 102 1.67 42.39 27.73
C PRO A 102 1.35 41.11 26.92
N GLN A 103 0.50 40.25 27.48
CA GLN A 103 -0.07 39.09 26.79
C GLN A 103 -1.17 39.53 25.83
N ARG A 104 -1.00 39.27 24.52
CA ARG A 104 -2.13 39.15 23.59
C ARG A 104 -2.72 37.74 23.73
N SER A 105 -4.03 37.64 23.92
CA SER A 105 -4.70 36.37 24.20
C SER A 105 -4.79 35.47 22.97
N MET A 106 -4.51 34.19 23.19
CA MET A 106 -4.61 33.09 22.21
C MET A 106 -5.98 33.01 21.53
N ALA A 107 -7.03 33.54 22.20
CA ALA A 107 -8.40 33.63 21.67
C ALA A 107 -8.52 34.52 20.42
N GLN A 108 -7.73 35.61 20.32
CA GLN A 108 -7.78 36.50 19.15
C GLN A 108 -7.15 35.88 17.89
N ASN A 109 -6.21 34.94 18.05
CA ASN A 109 -5.62 34.21 16.94
C ASN A 109 -6.48 33.03 16.48
N LEU A 110 -7.32 32.47 17.36
CA LEU A 110 -8.27 31.39 17.02
C LEU A 110 -9.47 31.91 16.22
N ALA A 111 -10.06 33.04 16.63
CA ALA A 111 -11.21 33.63 15.93
C ALA A 111 -10.90 34.02 14.48
N ARG A 112 -9.65 34.45 14.19
CA ARG A 112 -9.24 34.88 12.85
C ARG A 112 -8.92 33.71 11.89
N ASN A 113 -8.70 32.51 12.42
CA ASN A 113 -8.47 31.30 11.61
C ASN A 113 -9.79 30.59 11.25
N GLU A 114 -10.84 30.72 12.07
CA GLU A 114 -12.15 30.16 11.76
C GLU A 114 -12.83 30.88 10.58
N GLU A 115 -12.67 32.20 10.47
CA GLU A 115 -13.26 33.03 9.40
C GLU A 115 -12.73 32.71 7.99
N ARG A 116 -11.51 32.15 7.88
CA ARG A 116 -10.91 31.72 6.59
C ARG A 116 -11.27 30.29 6.16
N SER A 117 -11.89 29.49 7.04
CA SER A 117 -12.15 28.06 6.81
C SER A 117 -13.56 27.74 6.29
N GLY A 118 -14.49 28.71 6.33
CA GLY A 118 -15.91 28.50 6.03
C GLY A 118 -16.21 28.08 4.60
N ASP A 119 -15.45 28.58 3.61
CA ASP A 119 -15.77 28.36 2.19
C ASP A 119 -15.28 27.00 1.66
N PHE A 120 -14.23 26.43 2.28
CA PHE A 120 -13.69 25.12 1.94
C PHE A 120 -14.48 23.95 2.57
N SER A 121 -15.15 24.22 3.69
CA SER A 121 -15.99 23.26 4.43
C SER A 121 -17.27 22.89 3.67
N ASN A 122 -17.86 23.86 2.96
CA ASN A 122 -19.13 23.66 2.25
C ASN A 122 -18.98 22.76 1.01
N ARG A 123 -17.86 22.83 0.29
CA ARG A 123 -17.58 21.94 -0.86
C ARG A 123 -17.31 20.49 -0.44
N LYS A 124 -16.64 20.28 0.69
CA LYS A 124 -16.45 18.93 1.29
C LYS A 124 -17.76 18.33 1.78
N ARG A 125 -18.62 19.12 2.41
CA ARG A 125 -19.95 18.66 2.84
C ARG A 125 -20.83 18.27 1.65
N LEU A 126 -20.74 18.99 0.53
CA LEU A 126 -21.46 18.65 -0.70
C LEU A 126 -20.98 17.32 -1.31
N ALA A 127 -19.66 17.10 -1.42
CA ALA A 127 -19.09 15.88 -1.97
C ALA A 127 -19.34 14.64 -1.09
N ILE A 128 -19.24 14.79 0.24
CA ILE A 128 -19.57 13.72 1.20
C ILE A 128 -21.07 13.42 1.16
N GLY A 129 -21.92 14.44 1.05
CA GLY A 129 -23.37 14.26 0.89
C GLY A 129 -23.71 13.47 -0.37
N LEU A 130 -23.07 13.78 -1.51
CA LEU A 130 -23.29 13.08 -2.77
C LEU A 130 -22.85 11.61 -2.72
N LEU A 131 -21.72 11.32 -2.06
CA LEU A 131 -21.21 9.96 -1.87
C LEU A 131 -22.12 9.12 -0.96
N VAL A 132 -22.66 9.72 0.11
CA VAL A 132 -23.60 9.05 1.02
C VAL A 132 -24.92 8.74 0.33
N VAL A 133 -25.42 9.65 -0.52
CA VAL A 133 -26.63 9.40 -1.34
C VAL A 133 -26.38 8.29 -2.36
N LEU A 134 -25.23 8.28 -3.04
CA LEU A 134 -24.86 7.21 -3.98
C LEU A 134 -24.75 5.84 -3.30
N LEU A 135 -24.12 5.78 -2.12
CA LEU A 135 -24.03 4.56 -1.32
C LEU A 135 -25.39 4.12 -0.80
N ALA A 136 -26.27 5.04 -0.40
CA ALA A 136 -27.63 4.71 0.03
C ALA A 136 -28.49 4.18 -1.12
N VAL A 137 -28.36 4.74 -2.33
CA VAL A 137 -29.05 4.25 -3.54
C VAL A 137 -28.52 2.87 -3.94
N LEU A 138 -27.20 2.64 -3.88
CA LEU A 138 -26.61 1.31 -4.15
C LEU A 138 -27.06 0.28 -3.11
N THR A 139 -27.07 0.68 -1.83
CA THR A 139 -27.46 -0.19 -0.72
C THR A 139 -28.97 -0.50 -0.78
N TRP A 140 -29.80 0.46 -1.18
CA TRP A 140 -31.23 0.25 -1.40
C TRP A 140 -31.50 -0.60 -2.65
N ALA A 141 -30.72 -0.47 -3.71
CA ALA A 141 -30.81 -1.35 -4.89
C ALA A 141 -30.38 -2.79 -4.58
N ILE A 142 -29.43 -2.98 -3.65
CA ILE A 142 -28.95 -4.30 -3.21
C ILE A 142 -29.87 -4.92 -2.15
N LEU A 143 -30.48 -4.11 -1.27
CA LEU A 143 -31.35 -4.58 -0.17
C LEU A 143 -32.85 -4.55 -0.49
N GLY A 144 -33.25 -3.95 -1.62
CA GLY A 144 -34.64 -3.85 -2.08
C GLY A 144 -35.19 -5.15 -2.69
N SER A 145 -34.36 -6.14 -2.99
CA SER A 145 -34.81 -7.50 -3.34
C SER A 145 -35.07 -8.28 -2.05
N SER A 146 -36.31 -8.26 -1.58
CA SER A 146 -36.73 -8.92 -0.35
C SER A 146 -37.05 -10.39 -0.60
N ASP A 147 -36.23 -11.27 -0.02
CA ASP A 147 -36.70 -12.42 0.78
C ASP A 147 -35.66 -12.69 1.88
N PRO A 148 -36.07 -13.11 3.10
CA PRO A 148 -35.18 -13.20 4.25
C PRO A 148 -34.24 -14.41 4.12
N GLU A 149 -32.93 -14.17 4.09
CA GLU A 149 -31.94 -15.25 4.04
C GLU A 149 -32.00 -16.17 5.29
N PRO A 150 -31.83 -17.49 5.11
CA PRO A 150 -31.67 -18.43 6.22
C PRO A 150 -30.37 -18.15 6.98
N THR A 151 -30.40 -18.38 8.29
CA THR A 151 -29.25 -18.19 9.15
C THR A 151 -28.11 -19.12 8.76
N ALA A 152 -26.86 -18.76 9.08
CA ALA A 152 -25.68 -19.60 8.83
C ALA A 152 -25.79 -21.02 9.44
N LYS A 153 -26.68 -21.20 10.42
CA LYS A 153 -27.02 -22.50 11.04
C LYS A 153 -27.81 -23.41 10.08
N ASP A 154 -28.65 -22.85 9.22
CA ASP A 154 -29.50 -23.58 8.27
C ASP A 154 -28.70 -24.03 7.04
N ARG A 155 -27.70 -23.25 6.61
CA ARG A 155 -26.78 -23.61 5.51
C ARG A 155 -25.86 -24.78 5.88
N THR A 156 -25.50 -24.88 7.16
CA THR A 156 -24.65 -25.98 7.66
C THR A 156 -25.45 -27.29 7.79
N ALA A 157 -26.73 -27.23 8.17
CA ALA A 157 -27.61 -28.39 8.22
C ALA A 157 -27.96 -28.96 6.83
N ALA A 158 -28.18 -28.09 5.83
CA ALA A 158 -28.44 -28.51 4.44
C ALA A 158 -27.19 -29.11 3.77
N TYR A 159 -25.99 -28.61 4.10
CA TYR A 159 -24.73 -29.15 3.57
C TYR A 159 -24.38 -30.53 4.17
N VAL A 160 -24.65 -30.75 5.47
CA VAL A 160 -24.43 -32.04 6.14
C VAL A 160 -25.49 -33.09 5.71
N ALA A 161 -26.74 -32.67 5.46
CA ALA A 161 -27.78 -33.55 4.92
C ALA A 161 -27.54 -33.97 3.46
N GLY A 162 -26.93 -33.09 2.64
CA GLY A 162 -26.55 -33.40 1.26
C GLY A 162 -25.31 -34.30 1.14
N TYR A 163 -24.36 -34.17 2.07
CA TYR A 163 -23.14 -35.00 2.09
C TYR A 163 -23.39 -36.44 2.59
N LEU A 164 -24.32 -36.63 3.52
CA LEU A 164 -24.71 -37.97 4.01
C LEU A 164 -25.67 -38.72 3.07
N ALA A 165 -26.35 -38.02 2.16
CA ALA A 165 -27.23 -38.63 1.16
C ALA A 165 -26.47 -39.18 -0.06
N SER A 166 -25.28 -38.66 -0.39
CA SER A 166 -24.47 -39.14 -1.52
C SER A 166 -23.63 -40.38 -1.19
N GLU A 167 -23.15 -40.54 0.05
CA GLU A 167 -22.43 -41.76 0.48
C GLU A 167 -23.37 -42.97 0.67
N ALA A 168 -24.65 -42.75 1.02
CA ALA A 168 -25.65 -43.83 1.12
C ALA A 168 -26.10 -44.38 -0.25
N ALA A 169 -25.93 -43.61 -1.34
CA ALA A 169 -26.28 -44.02 -2.69
C ALA A 169 -25.16 -44.83 -3.37
N GLU A 170 -23.90 -44.56 -3.05
CA GLU A 170 -22.72 -45.30 -3.54
C GLU A 170 -22.54 -46.65 -2.82
N LEU A 171 -22.87 -46.75 -1.53
CA LEU A 171 -22.85 -48.04 -0.79
C LEU A 171 -23.95 -49.02 -1.26
N ARG A 172 -25.01 -48.50 -1.91
CA ARG A 172 -26.13 -49.28 -2.45
C ARG A 172 -25.82 -49.91 -3.81
N LYS A 173 -24.88 -49.33 -4.57
CA LYS A 173 -24.38 -49.90 -5.83
C LYS A 173 -23.33 -51.00 -5.64
N ALA A 174 -22.67 -51.05 -4.47
CA ALA A 174 -21.66 -52.07 -4.15
C ALA A 174 -22.25 -53.41 -3.64
N LEU A 175 -23.57 -53.50 -3.39
CA LEU A 175 -24.22 -54.68 -2.80
C LEU A 175 -25.06 -55.53 -3.79
N GLU A 176 -25.06 -55.22 -5.08
CA GLU A 176 -25.84 -55.94 -6.11
C GLU A 176 -25.05 -56.98 -6.94
N PHE A 177 -24.02 -57.60 -6.36
CA PHE A 177 -23.42 -58.82 -6.91
C PHE A 177 -23.22 -59.88 -5.82
N ALA A 178 -24.27 -60.66 -5.51
CA ALA A 178 -24.14 -62.01 -4.93
C ALA A 178 -25.45 -62.83 -5.11
N PRO A 179 -25.37 -64.11 -5.53
CA PRO A 179 -26.54 -64.96 -5.77
C PRO A 179 -27.01 -65.66 -4.48
N GLY A 180 -28.34 -65.83 -4.31
CA GLY A 180 -28.89 -66.80 -3.35
C GLY A 180 -30.19 -66.42 -2.64
N GLY A 181 -31.33 -66.90 -3.16
CA GLY A 181 -32.43 -67.60 -2.49
C GLY A 181 -32.93 -67.31 -1.06
N GLY A 182 -32.62 -66.18 -0.40
CA GLY A 182 -33.05 -65.92 0.99
C GLY A 182 -34.25 -64.97 1.15
N TRP A 183 -34.49 -64.08 0.18
CA TRP A 183 -35.42 -62.95 0.35
C TRP A 183 -36.91 -63.36 0.25
N ALA A 184 -37.27 -64.24 -0.69
CA ALA A 184 -38.68 -64.61 -0.90
C ALA A 184 -39.32 -65.28 0.34
N LEU A 185 -38.55 -66.07 1.09
CA LEU A 185 -39.00 -66.77 2.30
C LEU A 185 -39.16 -65.81 3.51
N SER A 186 -38.33 -64.77 3.60
CA SER A 186 -38.45 -63.76 4.66
C SER A 186 -39.63 -62.81 4.43
N ARG A 187 -39.90 -62.43 3.18
CA ARG A 187 -41.01 -61.51 2.85
C ARG A 187 -42.38 -62.20 2.97
N PHE A 188 -42.47 -63.49 2.62
CA PHE A 188 -43.68 -64.29 2.88
C PHE A 188 -43.94 -64.49 4.39
N ARG A 189 -42.89 -64.68 5.21
CA ARG A 189 -42.99 -64.77 6.68
C ARG A 189 -43.46 -63.48 7.33
N GLU A 190 -43.13 -62.33 6.74
CA GLU A 190 -43.59 -61.01 7.20
C GLU A 190 -45.04 -60.73 6.81
N ASP A 191 -45.42 -61.04 5.58
CA ASP A 191 -46.73 -60.65 5.06
C ASP A 191 -47.88 -61.57 5.51
N HIS A 192 -47.63 -62.82 5.89
CA HIS A 192 -48.69 -63.84 6.12
C HIS A 192 -48.64 -64.49 7.50
N ARG A 193 -48.06 -63.79 8.48
CA ARG A 193 -47.91 -64.24 9.87
C ARG A 193 -49.28 -64.55 10.49
N GLY A 194 -49.58 -65.84 10.64
CA GLY A 194 -50.78 -66.36 11.32
C GLY A 194 -51.95 -66.80 10.43
N LEU A 195 -51.82 -66.76 9.09
CA LEU A 195 -52.93 -67.13 8.18
C LEU A 195 -52.75 -68.48 7.46
N VAL A 196 -51.52 -68.99 7.35
CA VAL A 196 -51.23 -70.30 6.72
C VAL A 196 -50.05 -70.92 7.48
N SER A 197 -50.13 -72.20 7.86
CA SER A 197 -49.00 -72.84 8.54
C SER A 197 -47.84 -73.08 7.55
N GLU A 198 -46.59 -73.06 8.04
CA GLU A 198 -45.43 -73.36 7.19
C GLU A 198 -45.53 -74.76 6.55
N ALA A 199 -46.29 -75.67 7.17
CA ALA A 199 -46.58 -76.98 6.63
C ALA A 199 -47.53 -76.92 5.42
N ASP A 200 -48.60 -76.12 5.48
CA ASP A 200 -49.61 -76.02 4.40
C ASP A 200 -49.03 -75.33 3.15
N PHE A 201 -48.15 -74.34 3.34
CA PHE A 201 -47.45 -73.70 2.23
C PHE A 201 -46.46 -74.66 1.55
N ARG A 202 -45.71 -75.45 2.32
CA ARG A 202 -44.81 -76.46 1.76
C ARG A 202 -45.57 -77.59 1.06
N ALA A 203 -46.75 -77.94 1.54
CA ALA A 203 -47.64 -78.91 0.89
C ALA A 203 -48.15 -78.37 -0.46
N GLY A 204 -48.75 -77.18 -0.50
CA GLY A 204 -49.24 -76.59 -1.76
C GLY A 204 -48.14 -76.28 -2.78
N TYR A 205 -46.92 -75.98 -2.32
CA TYR A 205 -45.76 -75.81 -3.21
C TYR A 205 -45.24 -77.15 -3.76
N ALA A 206 -45.28 -78.22 -2.96
CA ALA A 206 -44.96 -79.57 -3.42
C ALA A 206 -46.02 -80.09 -4.41
N ASP A 207 -47.30 -79.81 -4.17
CA ASP A 207 -48.41 -80.18 -5.07
C ASP A 207 -48.32 -79.44 -6.42
N GLY A 208 -47.96 -78.15 -6.39
CA GLY A 208 -47.72 -77.35 -7.59
C GLY A 208 -46.48 -77.79 -8.39
N LEU A 209 -45.44 -78.30 -7.73
CA LEU A 209 -44.29 -78.93 -8.40
C LEU A 209 -44.63 -80.32 -8.97
N ALA A 210 -45.61 -81.02 -8.38
CA ALA A 210 -46.11 -82.30 -8.85
C ALA A 210 -47.20 -82.19 -9.94
N GLY A 211 -47.74 -80.98 -10.16
CA GLY A 211 -48.77 -80.72 -11.18
C GLY A 211 -50.19 -81.08 -10.76
N GLU A 212 -50.48 -81.22 -9.46
CA GLU A 212 -51.83 -81.47 -8.95
C GLU A 212 -52.55 -80.16 -8.55
N GLU A 213 -53.89 -80.14 -8.65
CA GLU A 213 -54.70 -78.98 -8.24
C GLU A 213 -54.73 -78.84 -6.69
N PRO A 214 -54.52 -77.61 -6.14
CA PRO A 214 -54.54 -77.40 -4.70
C PRO A 214 -55.95 -77.60 -4.14
N ARG A 215 -56.09 -78.47 -3.14
CA ARG A 215 -57.36 -78.66 -2.44
C ARG A 215 -57.55 -77.55 -1.41
N ASP A 216 -58.64 -76.81 -1.60
CA ASP A 216 -59.22 -75.73 -0.79
C ASP A 216 -58.73 -74.28 -0.96
N GLY A 217 -59.63 -73.41 -1.44
CA GLY A 217 -59.55 -71.95 -1.35
C GLY A 217 -60.08 -71.12 -2.53
N SER A 218 -60.47 -71.74 -3.65
CA SER A 218 -60.66 -71.04 -4.95
C SER A 218 -61.95 -70.22 -5.13
N ASP A 219 -62.91 -70.25 -4.21
CA ASP A 219 -64.18 -69.53 -4.38
C ASP A 219 -64.14 -68.04 -3.99
N ARG A 220 -63.08 -67.60 -3.31
CA ARG A 220 -62.93 -66.19 -2.90
C ARG A 220 -62.23 -65.32 -3.96
N ILE A 221 -61.44 -65.92 -4.85
CA ILE A 221 -60.68 -65.23 -5.92
C ILE A 221 -61.55 -64.92 -7.14
N ARG A 222 -62.68 -65.62 -7.33
CA ARG A 222 -63.59 -65.39 -8.47
C ARG A 222 -64.45 -64.12 -8.37
N LYS A 223 -64.67 -63.55 -7.18
CA LYS A 223 -65.57 -62.40 -6.99
C LYS A 223 -64.95 -61.01 -7.25
N ASP A 224 -63.64 -60.91 -7.43
CA ASP A 224 -62.93 -59.62 -7.61
C ASP A 224 -62.49 -59.33 -9.06
N ARG A 225 -62.94 -60.11 -10.05
CA ARG A 225 -62.74 -59.73 -11.47
C ARG A 225 -63.74 -58.64 -11.82
N TYR A 226 -63.28 -57.38 -11.85
CA TYR A 226 -63.95 -56.35 -12.63
C TYR A 226 -64.02 -56.83 -14.08
N ASP A 227 -65.22 -57.15 -14.55
CA ASP A 227 -65.47 -57.59 -15.92
C ASP A 227 -65.10 -56.48 -16.89
N VAL A 228 -64.02 -56.68 -17.66
CA VAL A 228 -63.57 -55.79 -18.74
C VAL A 228 -64.26 -56.09 -20.08
N GLY A 229 -65.11 -57.12 -20.15
CA GLY A 229 -65.89 -57.46 -21.35
C GLY A 229 -66.68 -56.28 -21.91
N PRO A 230 -67.42 -55.50 -21.09
CA PRO A 230 -68.16 -54.33 -21.57
C PRO A 230 -67.29 -53.21 -22.17
N LEU A 231 -66.01 -53.09 -21.76
CA LEU A 231 -65.06 -52.12 -22.33
C LEU A 231 -64.51 -52.57 -23.69
N LEU A 232 -64.31 -53.87 -23.87
CA LEU A 232 -63.95 -54.46 -25.16
C LEU A 232 -65.09 -54.34 -26.18
N ASP A 233 -66.34 -54.40 -25.73
CA ASP A 233 -67.52 -54.17 -26.58
C ASP A 233 -67.71 -52.69 -26.94
N LEU A 234 -67.47 -51.77 -26.01
CA LEU A 234 -67.50 -50.31 -26.25
C LEU A 234 -66.45 -49.83 -27.26
N THR A 235 -65.37 -50.59 -27.45
CA THR A 235 -64.33 -50.30 -28.45
C THR A 235 -64.53 -51.04 -29.78
N GLY A 236 -65.70 -51.67 -29.98
CA GLY A 236 -66.07 -52.33 -31.23
C GLY A 236 -65.49 -53.73 -31.42
N GLY A 237 -65.01 -54.36 -30.34
CA GLY A 237 -64.54 -55.75 -30.29
C GLY A 237 -63.34 -56.03 -31.17
N ALA A 238 -62.12 -56.01 -30.61
CA ALA A 238 -60.85 -56.48 -31.20
C ALA A 238 -60.48 -56.05 -32.65
N ARG A 239 -61.28 -55.20 -33.30
CA ARG A 239 -60.99 -54.65 -34.62
C ARG A 239 -60.13 -53.40 -34.42
N ALA A 240 -58.96 -53.39 -35.06
CA ALA A 240 -58.08 -52.22 -35.04
C ALA A 240 -58.87 -50.97 -35.49
N PRO A 241 -58.74 -49.83 -34.77
CA PRO A 241 -59.42 -48.59 -35.14
C PRO A 241 -59.03 -48.16 -36.57
N LYS A 242 -60.01 -47.66 -37.34
CA LYS A 242 -59.83 -47.32 -38.76
C LYS A 242 -59.39 -45.89 -39.03
N SER A 243 -59.38 -45.03 -38.02
CA SER A 243 -58.94 -43.63 -38.10
C SER A 243 -58.24 -43.22 -36.81
N ALA A 244 -57.42 -42.17 -36.87
CA ALA A 244 -56.74 -41.62 -35.70
C ALA A 244 -57.74 -41.10 -34.65
N ASP A 245 -58.81 -40.44 -35.07
CA ASP A 245 -59.90 -40.00 -34.19
C ASP A 245 -60.57 -41.16 -33.45
N ALA A 246 -60.80 -42.29 -34.14
CA ALA A 246 -61.42 -43.47 -33.54
C ALA A 246 -60.48 -44.13 -32.50
N ALA A 247 -59.19 -44.22 -32.83
CA ALA A 247 -58.17 -44.73 -31.92
C ALA A 247 -58.01 -43.83 -30.68
N TYR A 248 -57.97 -42.51 -30.86
CA TYR A 248 -57.93 -41.53 -29.78
C TYR A 248 -59.19 -41.55 -28.91
N SER A 249 -60.37 -41.60 -29.53
CA SER A 249 -61.64 -41.67 -28.80
C SER A 249 -61.67 -42.93 -27.91
N ALA A 250 -61.25 -44.08 -28.43
CA ALA A 250 -61.11 -45.29 -27.64
C ALA A 250 -60.08 -45.13 -26.50
N SER A 251 -58.92 -44.52 -26.75
CA SER A 251 -57.91 -44.30 -25.72
C SER A 251 -58.41 -43.43 -24.56
N THR A 252 -59.21 -42.40 -24.86
CA THR A 252 -59.82 -41.54 -23.83
C THR A 252 -60.87 -42.27 -22.99
N VAL A 253 -61.61 -43.22 -23.57
CA VAL A 253 -62.53 -44.09 -22.82
C VAL A 253 -61.77 -44.97 -21.82
N PHE A 254 -60.63 -45.55 -22.22
CA PHE A 254 -59.78 -46.32 -21.33
C PHE A 254 -59.22 -45.49 -20.18
N LEU A 255 -58.75 -44.26 -20.44
CA LEU A 255 -58.27 -43.35 -19.38
C LEU A 255 -59.38 -42.91 -18.44
N ALA A 256 -60.56 -42.58 -18.97
CA ALA A 256 -61.72 -42.24 -18.15
C ALA A 256 -62.13 -43.42 -17.25
N CYS A 257 -62.03 -44.64 -17.77
CA CYS A 257 -62.28 -45.85 -17.01
C CYS A 257 -61.23 -46.06 -15.91
N ALA A 258 -59.94 -45.95 -16.24
CA ALA A 258 -58.85 -46.03 -15.28
C ALA A 258 -59.01 -45.01 -14.14
N SER A 259 -59.34 -43.76 -14.47
CA SER A 259 -59.62 -42.71 -13.48
C SER A 259 -60.79 -43.08 -12.56
N LYS A 260 -61.91 -43.55 -13.12
CA LYS A 260 -63.08 -44.00 -12.35
C LYS A 260 -62.74 -45.18 -11.44
N TRP A 261 -61.96 -46.14 -11.92
CA TRP A 261 -61.53 -47.32 -11.16
C TRP A 261 -60.55 -46.95 -10.05
N ARG A 262 -59.65 -46.02 -10.31
CA ARG A 262 -58.71 -45.48 -9.33
C ARG A 262 -59.46 -44.82 -8.16
N ALA A 263 -60.48 -44.02 -8.47
CA ALA A 263 -61.35 -43.42 -7.46
C ALA A 263 -62.16 -44.46 -6.64
N ALA A 264 -62.40 -45.64 -7.21
CA ALA A 264 -63.09 -46.75 -6.55
C ALA A 264 -62.16 -47.71 -5.78
N GLY A 265 -60.85 -47.40 -5.69
CA GLY A 265 -59.88 -48.23 -4.96
C GLY A 265 -59.46 -49.51 -5.72
N ALA A 266 -59.54 -49.51 -7.05
CA ALA A 266 -59.07 -50.64 -7.86
C ALA A 266 -57.56 -50.91 -7.66
N ARG A 267 -57.16 -52.18 -7.83
CA ARG A 267 -55.75 -52.60 -7.73
C ARG A 267 -54.90 -51.96 -8.84
N GLU A 268 -53.66 -51.61 -8.51
CA GLU A 268 -52.73 -50.94 -9.44
C GLU A 268 -52.51 -51.73 -10.74
N SER A 269 -52.48 -53.07 -10.68
CA SER A 269 -52.34 -53.92 -11.86
C SER A 269 -53.48 -53.75 -12.87
N SER A 270 -54.70 -53.50 -12.39
CA SER A 270 -55.87 -53.28 -13.25
C SER A 270 -55.85 -51.89 -13.87
N LEU A 271 -55.38 -50.89 -13.12
CA LEU A 271 -55.18 -49.52 -13.61
C LEU A 271 -54.10 -49.49 -14.71
N ALA A 272 -52.97 -50.14 -14.44
CA ALA A 272 -51.86 -50.27 -15.39
C ALA A 272 -52.31 -50.95 -16.70
N GLY A 273 -53.18 -51.96 -16.64
CA GLY A 273 -53.73 -52.61 -17.84
C GLY A 273 -54.53 -51.66 -18.73
N LEU A 274 -55.41 -50.84 -18.13
CA LEU A 274 -56.22 -49.84 -18.86
C LEU A 274 -55.35 -48.70 -19.41
N GLU A 275 -54.36 -48.25 -18.64
CA GLU A 275 -53.43 -47.19 -19.05
C GLU A 275 -52.50 -47.66 -20.18
N ASN A 276 -52.00 -48.90 -20.12
CA ASN A 276 -51.21 -49.50 -21.19
C ASN A 276 -52.02 -49.63 -22.49
N GLU A 277 -53.28 -50.05 -22.40
CA GLU A 277 -54.13 -50.17 -23.58
C GLU A 277 -54.47 -48.79 -24.19
N SER A 278 -54.69 -47.78 -23.34
CA SER A 278 -54.81 -46.40 -23.80
C SER A 278 -53.54 -45.93 -24.51
N ALA A 279 -52.36 -46.16 -23.92
CA ALA A 279 -51.09 -45.79 -24.53
C ALA A 279 -50.87 -46.48 -25.89
N ARG A 280 -51.22 -47.76 -26.01
CA ARG A 280 -51.19 -48.51 -27.28
C ARG A 280 -52.10 -47.88 -28.34
N LEU A 281 -53.32 -47.48 -27.95
CA LEU A 281 -54.28 -46.83 -28.86
C LEU A 281 -53.84 -45.41 -29.27
N VAL A 282 -53.18 -44.68 -28.37
CA VAL A 282 -52.56 -43.38 -28.71
C VAL A 282 -51.45 -43.57 -29.75
N LEU A 283 -50.61 -44.61 -29.62
CA LEU A 283 -49.60 -44.94 -30.62
C LEU A 283 -50.23 -45.34 -31.96
N GLU A 284 -51.33 -46.10 -31.94
CA GLU A 284 -52.06 -46.47 -33.15
C GLU A 284 -52.68 -45.24 -33.83
N ALA A 285 -53.21 -44.28 -33.06
CA ALA A 285 -53.69 -43.01 -33.61
C ALA A 285 -52.58 -42.24 -34.32
N LEU A 286 -51.38 -42.18 -33.72
CA LEU A 286 -50.20 -41.53 -34.32
C LEU A 286 -49.62 -42.30 -35.52
N ARG A 287 -49.79 -43.62 -35.56
CA ARG A 287 -49.44 -44.43 -36.73
C ARG A 287 -50.35 -44.12 -37.92
N LEU A 288 -51.63 -43.87 -37.65
CA LEU A 288 -52.64 -43.55 -38.67
C LEU A 288 -52.57 -42.09 -39.15
N ASP A 289 -52.30 -41.16 -38.24
CA ASP A 289 -52.05 -39.76 -38.53
C ASP A 289 -50.91 -39.26 -37.62
N PRO A 290 -49.68 -39.17 -38.15
CA PRO A 290 -48.53 -38.70 -37.39
C PRO A 290 -48.68 -37.29 -36.82
N ASP A 291 -49.57 -36.44 -37.34
CA ASP A 291 -49.80 -35.08 -36.85
C ASP A 291 -51.09 -34.94 -36.03
N HIS A 292 -51.66 -36.06 -35.58
CA HIS A 292 -52.88 -36.07 -34.78
C HIS A 292 -52.69 -35.37 -33.42
N GLY A 293 -52.97 -34.06 -33.41
CA GLY A 293 -52.72 -33.17 -32.28
C GLY A 293 -53.29 -33.64 -30.94
N PRO A 294 -54.54 -34.15 -30.86
CA PRO A 294 -55.09 -34.69 -29.61
C PRO A 294 -54.26 -35.85 -29.03
N SER A 295 -53.81 -36.79 -29.87
CA SER A 295 -52.99 -37.93 -29.44
C SER A 295 -51.59 -37.51 -29.01
N ARG A 296 -50.99 -36.54 -29.69
CA ARG A 296 -49.70 -35.95 -29.29
C ARG A 296 -49.80 -35.22 -27.95
N LYS A 297 -50.86 -34.43 -27.75
CA LYS A 297 -51.16 -33.78 -26.46
C LYS A 297 -51.36 -34.80 -25.34
N LEU A 298 -52.00 -35.94 -25.59
CA LEU A 298 -52.10 -37.03 -24.61
C LEU A 298 -50.73 -37.60 -24.21
N ARG A 299 -49.73 -37.57 -25.09
CA ARG A 299 -48.33 -37.93 -24.78
C ARG A 299 -47.53 -36.78 -24.15
N GLY A 300 -48.18 -35.64 -23.88
CA GLY A 300 -47.52 -34.43 -23.39
C GLY A 300 -46.66 -33.72 -24.44
N GLU A 301 -46.80 -34.06 -25.73
CA GLU A 301 -46.08 -33.39 -26.80
C GLU A 301 -46.75 -32.06 -27.16
N THR A 302 -45.94 -31.06 -27.48
CA THR A 302 -46.41 -29.73 -27.88
C THR A 302 -45.76 -29.30 -29.20
N LYS A 303 -46.44 -28.46 -29.98
CA LYS A 303 -45.87 -27.94 -31.22
C LYS A 303 -44.87 -26.84 -30.88
N TYR A 304 -43.64 -26.98 -31.36
CA TYR A 304 -42.61 -25.99 -31.04
C TYR A 304 -42.82 -24.70 -31.82
N ASP A 305 -42.93 -23.58 -31.11
CA ASP A 305 -43.22 -22.25 -31.67
C ASP A 305 -41.98 -21.34 -31.77
N GLY A 306 -40.83 -21.79 -31.26
CA GLY A 306 -39.61 -20.98 -31.19
C GLY A 306 -39.62 -19.93 -30.08
N GLY A 307 -40.38 -20.12 -29.01
CA GLY A 307 -40.55 -19.16 -27.90
C GLY A 307 -39.29 -18.67 -27.17
N LEU A 308 -38.10 -19.21 -27.47
CA LEU A 308 -36.81 -18.73 -26.96
C LEU A 308 -36.10 -17.71 -27.88
N LYS A 309 -36.48 -17.63 -29.17
CA LYS A 309 -35.80 -16.79 -30.16
C LYS A 309 -35.80 -15.30 -29.80
N GLY A 310 -36.83 -14.84 -29.08
CA GLY A 310 -36.95 -13.44 -28.64
C GLY A 310 -35.87 -13.00 -27.64
N PHE A 311 -35.13 -13.94 -27.04
CA PHE A 311 -34.06 -13.64 -26.09
C PHE A 311 -32.65 -13.71 -26.70
N PHE A 312 -32.53 -14.07 -27.99
CA PHE A 312 -31.23 -14.15 -28.64
C PHE A 312 -30.61 -12.77 -28.83
N GLY A 313 -29.33 -12.65 -28.47
CA GLY A 313 -28.59 -11.38 -28.53
C GLY A 313 -28.96 -10.37 -27.45
N ALA A 314 -29.72 -10.77 -26.43
CA ALA A 314 -30.04 -9.92 -25.29
C ALA A 314 -28.78 -9.52 -24.50
N GLU A 315 -28.37 -8.25 -24.60
CA GLU A 315 -27.17 -7.70 -23.92
C GLU A 315 -27.24 -7.81 -22.39
N TYR A 316 -28.45 -7.94 -21.82
CA TYR A 316 -28.67 -8.05 -20.38
C TYR A 316 -28.54 -9.48 -19.84
N LEU A 317 -28.39 -10.49 -20.71
CA LEU A 317 -28.18 -11.88 -20.29
C LEU A 317 -26.69 -12.20 -20.21
N THR A 318 -26.32 -12.99 -19.19
CA THR A 318 -24.94 -13.49 -19.09
C THR A 318 -24.64 -14.48 -20.21
N ARG A 319 -23.35 -14.65 -20.52
CA ARG A 319 -22.91 -15.60 -21.55
C ARG A 319 -23.44 -17.02 -21.30
N ALA A 320 -23.40 -17.47 -20.05
CA ALA A 320 -23.89 -18.80 -19.66
C ALA A 320 -25.41 -18.97 -19.91
N LEU A 321 -26.23 -17.94 -19.68
CA LEU A 321 -27.66 -18.00 -19.96
C LEU A 321 -27.95 -17.96 -21.47
N LEU A 322 -27.18 -17.18 -22.23
CA LEU A 322 -27.27 -17.16 -23.69
C LEU A 322 -26.91 -18.52 -24.29
N ASP A 323 -25.83 -19.14 -23.82
CA ASP A 323 -25.42 -20.47 -24.29
C ASP A 323 -26.49 -21.53 -23.94
N ARG A 324 -27.06 -21.49 -22.72
CA ARG A 324 -28.14 -22.41 -22.30
C ARG A 324 -29.45 -22.19 -23.09
N LEU A 325 -29.79 -20.94 -23.40
CA LEU A 325 -30.93 -20.57 -24.26
C LEU A 325 -30.75 -21.16 -25.66
N GLN A 326 -29.56 -21.01 -26.23
CA GLN A 326 -29.24 -21.49 -27.56
C GLN A 326 -29.24 -23.02 -27.61
N GLU A 327 -28.59 -23.69 -26.66
CA GLU A 327 -28.59 -25.15 -26.54
C GLU A 327 -30.02 -25.71 -26.44
N SER A 328 -30.83 -25.16 -25.53
CA SER A 328 -32.23 -25.59 -25.34
C SER A 328 -33.09 -25.33 -26.58
N HIS A 329 -32.83 -24.25 -27.32
CA HIS A 329 -33.50 -23.97 -28.59
C HIS A 329 -33.11 -24.96 -29.68
N GLU A 330 -31.82 -25.23 -29.83
CA GLU A 330 -31.29 -26.11 -30.87
C GLU A 330 -31.74 -27.56 -30.65
N GLU A 331 -31.70 -28.04 -29.42
CA GLU A 331 -32.24 -29.36 -29.06
C GLU A 331 -33.73 -29.47 -29.35
N ALA A 332 -34.53 -28.49 -28.89
CA ALA A 332 -35.97 -28.46 -29.15
C ALA A 332 -36.27 -28.44 -30.66
N LEU A 333 -35.51 -27.66 -31.42
CA LEU A 333 -35.64 -27.57 -32.86
C LEU A 333 -35.25 -28.88 -33.55
N ALA A 334 -34.23 -29.60 -33.06
CA ALA A 334 -33.84 -30.91 -33.58
C ALA A 334 -34.95 -31.94 -33.35
N VAL A 335 -35.47 -32.04 -32.12
CA VAL A 335 -36.60 -32.92 -31.79
C VAL A 335 -37.83 -32.57 -32.63
N ALA A 336 -38.15 -31.28 -32.75
CA ALA A 336 -39.25 -30.81 -33.59
C ALA A 336 -39.08 -31.23 -35.06
N LYS A 337 -37.87 -31.09 -35.64
CA LYS A 337 -37.61 -31.49 -37.03
C LYS A 337 -37.82 -32.98 -37.25
N GLU A 338 -37.40 -33.81 -36.29
CA GLU A 338 -37.56 -35.27 -36.38
C GLU A 338 -39.01 -35.72 -36.17
N ASN A 339 -39.80 -34.96 -35.38
CA ASN A 339 -41.16 -35.31 -34.98
C ASN A 339 -42.27 -34.43 -35.61
N GLY A 340 -42.09 -33.93 -36.83
CA GLY A 340 -43.18 -33.22 -37.57
C GLY A 340 -43.55 -31.85 -36.98
N GLY A 341 -42.63 -31.21 -36.26
CA GLY A 341 -42.82 -29.93 -35.58
C GLY A 341 -43.19 -30.05 -34.10
N TRP A 342 -43.27 -31.27 -33.57
CA TRP A 342 -43.64 -31.54 -32.18
C TRP A 342 -42.43 -31.86 -31.32
N ILE A 343 -42.45 -31.36 -30.09
CA ILE A 343 -41.44 -31.64 -29.06
C ILE A 343 -42.04 -32.46 -27.94
N THR A 344 -41.21 -33.23 -27.24
CA THR A 344 -41.63 -34.07 -26.13
C THR A 344 -42.02 -33.24 -24.90
N ALA A 345 -42.68 -33.88 -23.93
CA ALA A 345 -42.97 -33.26 -22.64
C ALA A 345 -41.69 -32.77 -21.95
N GLU A 346 -40.63 -33.57 -21.98
CA GLU A 346 -39.31 -33.23 -21.42
C GLU A 346 -38.71 -31.99 -22.09
N SER A 347 -38.70 -31.92 -23.43
CA SER A 347 -38.22 -30.72 -24.15
C SER A 347 -39.09 -29.50 -23.83
N THR A 348 -40.41 -29.68 -23.69
CA THR A 348 -41.34 -28.60 -23.33
C THR A 348 -41.01 -28.04 -21.94
N GLU A 349 -40.76 -28.91 -20.96
CA GLU A 349 -40.37 -28.52 -19.60
C GLU A 349 -39.00 -27.84 -19.57
N LYS A 350 -38.01 -28.35 -20.31
CA LYS A 350 -36.68 -27.73 -20.44
C LYS A 350 -36.77 -26.31 -21.01
N ILE A 351 -37.55 -26.11 -22.08
CA ILE A 351 -37.79 -24.79 -22.67
C ILE A 351 -38.50 -23.86 -21.69
N ALA A 352 -39.55 -24.34 -21.01
CA ALA A 352 -40.28 -23.55 -20.02
C ALA A 352 -39.36 -23.12 -18.88
N SER A 353 -38.55 -24.02 -18.34
CA SER A 353 -37.57 -23.72 -17.29
C SER A 353 -36.59 -22.61 -17.70
N VAL A 354 -36.05 -22.67 -18.93
CA VAL A 354 -35.14 -21.63 -19.43
C VAL A 354 -35.88 -20.31 -19.66
N ARG A 355 -37.05 -20.35 -20.29
CA ARG A 355 -37.90 -19.16 -20.52
C ARG A 355 -38.22 -18.48 -19.20
N ASP A 356 -38.70 -19.23 -18.22
CA ASP A 356 -39.15 -18.70 -16.93
C ASP A 356 -37.96 -18.14 -16.11
N ALA A 357 -36.74 -18.64 -16.33
CA ALA A 357 -35.52 -18.06 -15.77
C ALA A 357 -35.14 -16.71 -16.42
N VAL A 358 -35.40 -16.51 -17.71
CA VAL A 358 -35.00 -15.29 -18.45
C VAL A 358 -36.09 -14.23 -18.52
N THR A 359 -37.36 -14.60 -18.40
CA THR A 359 -38.50 -13.67 -18.47
C THR A 359 -38.44 -12.58 -17.40
N PRO A 360 -38.18 -12.87 -16.10
CA PRO A 360 -38.07 -11.82 -15.09
C PRO A 360 -36.92 -10.84 -15.37
N LEU A 361 -35.80 -11.33 -15.90
CA LEU A 361 -34.65 -10.50 -16.29
C LEU A 361 -34.99 -9.60 -17.48
N HIS A 362 -35.74 -10.13 -18.46
CA HIS A 362 -36.22 -9.36 -19.59
C HIS A 362 -37.19 -8.25 -19.15
N THR A 363 -38.15 -8.57 -18.28
CA THR A 363 -39.07 -7.59 -17.72
C THR A 363 -38.33 -6.52 -16.91
N ALA A 364 -37.39 -6.91 -16.04
CA ALA A 364 -36.58 -5.96 -15.28
C ALA A 364 -35.74 -5.04 -16.20
N TYR A 365 -35.15 -5.60 -17.26
CA TYR A 365 -34.46 -4.83 -18.28
C TYR A 365 -35.39 -3.82 -18.95
N LEU A 366 -36.57 -4.24 -19.42
CA LEU A 366 -37.54 -3.32 -20.03
C LEU A 366 -37.98 -2.22 -19.06
N THR A 367 -38.27 -2.54 -17.80
CA THR A 367 -38.61 -1.55 -16.77
C THR A 367 -37.47 -0.59 -16.47
N MET A 368 -36.22 -1.06 -16.44
CA MET A 368 -35.05 -0.19 -16.29
C MET A 368 -34.86 0.71 -17.51
N MET A 369 -35.21 0.22 -18.70
CA MET A 369 -35.12 0.94 -19.96
C MET A 369 -36.25 1.98 -20.14
N GLU A 370 -37.32 1.89 -19.34
CA GLU A 370 -38.39 2.89 -19.35
C GLU A 370 -37.91 4.25 -18.79
N PRO A 371 -38.43 5.38 -19.31
CA PRO A 371 -38.10 6.69 -18.80
C PRO A 371 -38.50 6.85 -17.32
N PRO A 372 -37.71 7.60 -16.52
CA PRO A 372 -36.57 8.42 -16.93
C PRO A 372 -35.20 7.71 -16.89
N PHE A 373 -35.11 6.47 -16.42
CA PHE A 373 -33.84 5.87 -16.02
C PHE A 373 -33.04 5.27 -17.19
N GLY A 374 -33.71 4.59 -18.12
CA GLY A 374 -33.06 3.91 -19.24
C GLY A 374 -32.19 4.80 -20.12
N PRO A 375 -32.75 5.91 -20.67
CA PRO A 375 -31.98 6.85 -21.47
C PRO A 375 -30.79 7.45 -20.73
N ALA A 376 -30.96 7.82 -19.45
CA ALA A 376 -29.89 8.40 -18.62
C ALA A 376 -28.77 7.39 -18.32
N ALA A 377 -29.11 6.12 -18.08
CA ALA A 377 -28.13 5.06 -17.86
C ALA A 377 -27.33 4.74 -19.13
N LEU A 378 -27.98 4.71 -20.30
CA LEU A 378 -27.30 4.54 -21.59
C LEU A 378 -26.39 5.73 -21.93
N GLU A 379 -26.83 6.95 -21.65
CA GLU A 379 -26.01 8.16 -21.82
C GLU A 379 -24.78 8.11 -20.91
N THR A 380 -24.97 7.76 -19.63
CA THR A 380 -23.87 7.57 -18.68
C THR A 380 -22.90 6.48 -19.14
N ARG A 381 -23.40 5.35 -19.67
CA ARG A 381 -22.55 4.28 -20.22
C ARG A 381 -21.70 4.79 -21.38
N ARG A 382 -22.32 5.52 -22.32
CA ARG A 382 -21.61 6.12 -23.46
C ARG A 382 -20.56 7.13 -23.02
N ASP A 383 -20.87 7.95 -22.02
CA ASP A 383 -19.91 8.91 -21.45
C ASP A 383 -18.72 8.20 -20.80
N ILE A 384 -18.98 7.10 -20.08
CA ILE A 384 -17.92 6.26 -19.49
C ILE A 384 -17.08 5.60 -20.59
N GLU A 385 -17.71 5.01 -21.61
CA GLU A 385 -17.01 4.37 -22.73
C GLU A 385 -16.15 5.39 -23.50
N ALA A 386 -16.69 6.57 -23.81
CA ALA A 386 -15.96 7.65 -24.46
C ALA A 386 -14.79 8.16 -23.59
N HIS A 387 -14.98 8.27 -22.27
CA HIS A 387 -13.91 8.62 -21.35
C HIS A 387 -12.83 7.55 -21.27
N LEU A 388 -13.20 6.26 -21.25
CA LEU A 388 -12.25 5.15 -21.27
C LEU A 388 -11.45 5.12 -22.57
N ASP A 389 -12.07 5.39 -23.71
CA ASP A 389 -11.38 5.50 -25.00
C ASP A 389 -10.38 6.68 -25.00
N GLU A 390 -10.77 7.84 -24.46
CA GLU A 390 -9.86 8.98 -24.30
C GLU A 390 -8.67 8.65 -23.38
N VAL A 391 -8.91 7.98 -22.25
CA VAL A 391 -7.87 7.54 -21.32
C VAL A 391 -6.93 6.52 -21.96
N ASN A 392 -7.48 5.55 -22.70
CA ASN A 392 -6.69 4.55 -23.41
C ASN A 392 -5.84 5.18 -24.53
N GLU A 393 -6.37 6.16 -25.25
CA GLU A 393 -5.60 6.89 -26.27
C GLU A 393 -4.45 7.70 -25.65
N LYS A 394 -4.71 8.42 -24.55
CA LYS A 394 -3.65 9.09 -23.79
C LYS A 394 -2.58 8.11 -23.30
N ALA A 395 -2.98 6.93 -22.82
CA ALA A 395 -2.03 5.90 -22.39
C ALA A 395 -1.17 5.37 -23.56
N ARG A 396 -1.74 5.23 -24.76
CA ARG A 396 -0.99 4.85 -25.98
C ARG A 396 0.01 5.92 -26.38
N GLU A 397 -0.40 7.18 -26.40
CA GLU A 397 0.49 8.30 -26.72
C GLU A 397 1.61 8.46 -25.68
N MET A 398 1.31 8.30 -24.38
CA MET A 398 2.33 8.26 -23.32
C MET A 398 3.32 7.10 -23.54
N ALA A 399 2.85 5.89 -23.86
CA ALA A 399 3.72 4.75 -24.13
C ALA A 399 4.64 4.98 -25.35
N LYS A 400 4.14 5.69 -26.37
CA LYS A 400 4.92 6.09 -27.56
C LYS A 400 5.96 7.15 -27.21
N ALA A 401 5.58 8.21 -26.50
CA ALA A 401 6.50 9.24 -26.01
C ALA A 401 7.61 8.63 -25.13
N ARG A 402 7.25 7.71 -24.24
CA ARG A 402 8.16 6.93 -23.41
C ARG A 402 9.16 6.11 -24.21
N ARG A 403 8.72 5.46 -25.30
CA ARG A 403 9.62 4.71 -26.18
C ARG A 403 10.65 5.64 -26.83
N VAL A 404 10.20 6.77 -27.37
CA VAL A 404 11.07 7.79 -27.98
C VAL A 404 12.05 8.36 -26.97
N MET A 405 11.61 8.63 -25.74
CA MET A 405 12.48 9.14 -24.67
C MET A 405 13.54 8.10 -24.28
N LEU A 406 13.15 6.83 -24.10
CA LEU A 406 14.09 5.76 -23.78
C LEU A 406 15.14 5.53 -24.89
N GLU A 407 14.78 5.74 -26.15
CA GLU A 407 15.69 5.65 -27.28
C GLU A 407 16.76 6.77 -27.28
N LYS A 408 16.52 7.90 -26.60
CA LYS A 408 17.54 8.96 -26.42
C LYS A 408 18.70 8.49 -25.52
N PHE A 409 18.48 7.52 -24.65
CA PHE A 409 19.53 6.96 -23.78
C PHE A 409 20.26 5.82 -24.50
N LYS A 410 21.46 6.13 -25.03
CA LYS A 410 22.28 5.15 -25.77
C LYS A 410 22.73 3.97 -24.88
N ASP A 411 23.06 4.26 -23.63
CA ASP A 411 23.56 3.29 -22.66
C ASP A 411 22.44 2.42 -22.06
N SER A 412 22.65 1.09 -22.02
CA SER A 412 21.64 0.14 -21.52
C SER A 412 21.46 0.22 -20.00
N ALA A 413 22.51 0.56 -19.23
CA ALA A 413 22.41 0.69 -17.78
C ALA A 413 21.57 1.92 -17.41
N THR A 414 21.82 3.06 -18.06
CA THR A 414 21.03 4.29 -17.92
C THR A 414 19.57 4.06 -18.28
N ARG A 415 19.30 3.32 -19.38
CA ARG A 415 17.92 2.90 -19.72
C ARG A 415 17.32 2.04 -18.62
N GLY A 416 18.04 1.04 -18.13
CA GLY A 416 17.58 0.16 -17.05
C GLY A 416 17.16 0.94 -15.80
N ILE A 417 18.01 1.86 -15.37
CA ILE A 417 17.76 2.73 -14.20
C ILE A 417 16.56 3.65 -14.44
N PHE A 418 16.52 4.32 -15.60
CA PHE A 418 15.38 5.18 -15.93
C PHE A 418 14.07 4.39 -15.93
N ARG A 419 14.08 3.18 -16.49
CA ARG A 419 12.94 2.27 -16.47
C ARG A 419 12.52 1.92 -15.04
N SER A 420 13.42 1.43 -14.19
CA SER A 420 13.04 1.04 -12.82
C SER A 420 12.57 2.20 -11.95
N SER A 421 13.12 3.40 -12.17
CA SER A 421 12.92 4.55 -11.30
C SER A 421 11.74 5.45 -11.74
N PHE A 422 11.40 5.54 -13.03
CA PHE A 422 10.44 6.53 -13.54
C PHE A 422 9.09 5.95 -13.99
N PHE A 423 8.94 4.62 -14.07
CA PHE A 423 7.72 3.99 -14.61
C PHE A 423 6.44 4.14 -13.78
N ARG A 424 6.49 4.81 -12.63
CA ARG A 424 5.33 4.98 -11.75
C ARG A 424 4.75 6.39 -11.71
N THR A 425 5.40 7.38 -12.32
CA THR A 425 5.27 8.77 -11.83
C THR A 425 4.66 9.77 -12.82
N GLN A 426 4.00 9.34 -13.91
CA GLN A 426 3.33 10.20 -14.91
C GLN A 426 4.13 11.44 -15.40
N ILE A 427 5.44 11.50 -15.13
CA ILE A 427 6.35 12.58 -15.58
C ILE A 427 7.02 12.22 -16.91
N GLU A 428 6.45 11.27 -17.65
CA GLU A 428 7.00 10.72 -18.90
C GLU A 428 6.96 11.74 -20.05
N ASP A 429 6.11 12.77 -19.94
CA ASP A 429 5.98 13.86 -20.89
C ASP A 429 7.02 14.97 -20.69
N ARG A 430 7.79 14.92 -19.60
CA ARG A 430 8.77 15.95 -19.25
C ARG A 430 10.12 15.68 -19.89
N GLU A 431 10.83 16.75 -20.21
CA GLU A 431 12.18 16.66 -20.73
C GLU A 431 13.21 16.63 -19.61
N PHE A 432 14.13 15.66 -19.69
CA PHE A 432 15.23 15.49 -18.75
C PHE A 432 16.57 15.52 -19.46
N HIS A 433 17.50 16.28 -18.90
CA HIS A 433 18.92 16.14 -19.19
C HIS A 433 19.52 15.05 -18.30
N VAL A 434 20.43 14.24 -18.86
CA VAL A 434 21.08 13.17 -18.11
C VAL A 434 22.59 13.37 -18.09
N LYS A 435 23.13 13.34 -16.87
CA LYS A 435 24.56 13.43 -16.62
C LYS A 435 25.01 12.26 -15.75
N ILE A 436 26.06 11.59 -16.19
CA ILE A 436 26.71 10.53 -15.43
C ILE A 436 27.96 11.11 -14.76
N GLY A 437 28.05 10.98 -13.45
CA GLY A 437 29.20 11.35 -12.64
C GLY A 437 29.36 10.32 -11.53
N LYS A 438 30.11 9.24 -11.80
CA LYS A 438 30.20 8.06 -10.93
C LYS A 438 30.53 8.45 -9.47
N PRO A 439 29.81 7.88 -8.48
CA PRO A 439 28.87 6.77 -8.62
C PRO A 439 27.45 7.18 -9.02
N TYR A 440 27.15 8.45 -9.33
CA TYR A 440 25.79 8.90 -9.61
C TYR A 440 25.43 8.94 -11.10
N VAL A 441 24.14 8.73 -11.37
CA VAL A 441 23.45 9.13 -12.61
C VAL A 441 22.34 10.10 -12.25
N VAL A 442 22.41 11.32 -12.80
CA VAL A 442 21.50 12.41 -12.46
C VAL A 442 20.60 12.72 -13.66
N PHE A 443 19.30 12.75 -13.40
CA PHE A 443 18.25 13.17 -14.31
C PHE A 443 17.76 14.56 -13.87
N VAL A 444 18.10 15.60 -14.61
CA VAL A 444 17.72 16.98 -14.32
C VAL A 444 16.56 17.39 -15.22
N GLU A 445 15.43 17.76 -14.62
CA GLU A 445 14.28 18.29 -15.35
C GLU A 445 14.66 19.61 -16.03
N VAL A 446 14.40 19.72 -17.33
CA VAL A 446 14.72 20.92 -18.12
C VAL A 446 13.79 22.05 -17.70
N ARG A 447 14.37 23.24 -17.53
CA ARG A 447 13.67 24.51 -17.27
C ARG A 447 14.32 25.58 -18.12
N GLU A 448 13.52 26.43 -18.75
CA GLU A 448 14.01 27.44 -19.70
C GLU A 448 15.00 28.45 -19.08
N THR A 449 14.91 28.68 -17.77
CA THR A 449 15.69 29.72 -17.07
C THR A 449 17.07 29.26 -16.58
N TRP A 450 17.47 28.01 -16.80
CA TRP A 450 18.79 27.51 -16.38
C TRP A 450 19.45 26.61 -17.43
N ASP A 451 20.76 26.44 -17.32
CA ASP A 451 21.48 25.41 -18.07
C ASP A 451 21.41 24.09 -17.28
N PRO A 452 20.71 23.06 -17.77
CA PRO A 452 20.58 21.80 -17.06
C PRO A 452 21.91 21.06 -16.91
N VAL A 453 22.92 21.31 -17.76
CA VAL A 453 24.28 20.75 -17.61
C VAL A 453 24.95 21.37 -16.38
N GLN A 454 24.91 22.69 -16.26
CA GLN A 454 25.48 23.42 -15.13
C GLN A 454 24.82 23.00 -13.80
N VAL A 455 23.49 22.87 -13.79
CA VAL A 455 22.72 22.40 -12.62
C VAL A 455 23.14 20.98 -12.24
N ALA A 456 23.21 20.06 -13.21
CA ALA A 456 23.63 18.69 -12.97
C ALA A 456 25.03 18.63 -12.33
N GLU A 457 25.98 19.41 -12.84
CA GLU A 457 27.37 19.40 -12.38
C GLU A 457 27.59 20.13 -11.06
N GLN A 458 27.06 21.34 -10.91
CA GLN A 458 27.39 22.25 -9.81
C GLN A 458 26.45 22.10 -8.62
N ASP A 459 25.15 21.93 -8.86
CA ASP A 459 24.14 21.94 -7.80
C ASP A 459 23.80 20.56 -7.26
N VAL A 460 24.06 19.52 -8.07
CA VAL A 460 23.74 18.12 -7.76
C VAL A 460 24.99 17.26 -7.62
N LEU A 461 25.71 17.00 -8.72
CA LEU A 461 26.85 16.07 -8.71
C LEU A 461 27.98 16.53 -7.82
N GLY A 462 28.44 17.78 -7.93
CA GLY A 462 29.55 18.29 -7.13
C GLY A 462 29.34 18.06 -5.62
N PRO A 463 28.19 18.46 -5.06
CA PRO A 463 27.87 18.18 -3.67
C PRO A 463 27.75 16.71 -3.31
N LEU A 464 27.03 15.91 -4.12
CA LEU A 464 26.83 14.48 -3.83
C LEU A 464 28.15 13.69 -3.90
N LEU A 465 29.01 13.98 -4.88
CA LEU A 465 30.34 13.36 -5.01
C LEU A 465 31.26 13.71 -3.84
N GLY A 466 31.19 14.94 -3.32
CA GLY A 466 31.93 15.29 -2.13
C GLY A 466 31.41 14.58 -0.89
N LEU A 467 30.09 14.41 -0.78
CA LEU A 467 29.47 13.68 0.32
C LEU A 467 29.84 12.19 0.30
N ASP A 468 29.77 11.54 -0.88
CA ASP A 468 30.21 10.16 -1.08
C ASP A 468 31.68 9.97 -0.69
N ARG A 469 32.59 10.86 -1.13
CA ARG A 469 33.99 10.82 -0.70
C ARG A 469 34.14 10.90 0.82
N ALA A 470 33.43 11.82 1.47
CA ALA A 470 33.49 11.96 2.92
C ALA A 470 32.93 10.73 3.65
N PHE A 471 31.83 10.16 3.16
CA PHE A 471 31.24 8.92 3.67
C PHE A 471 32.22 7.75 3.55
N ARG A 472 32.80 7.56 2.36
CA ARG A 472 33.75 6.48 2.10
C ARG A 472 35.03 6.61 2.92
N ALA A 473 35.54 7.83 3.08
CA ALA A 473 36.70 8.11 3.91
C ALA A 473 36.45 7.74 5.39
N GLU A 474 35.25 8.03 5.91
CA GLU A 474 34.89 7.73 7.29
C GLU A 474 34.59 6.22 7.49
N TYR A 475 33.90 5.58 6.54
CA TYR A 475 33.27 4.28 6.78
C TYR A 475 33.76 3.13 5.90
N GLN A 476 34.07 3.36 4.63
CA GLN A 476 34.25 2.26 3.69
C GLN A 476 35.44 1.37 4.06
N LYS A 477 36.62 1.96 4.24
CA LYS A 477 37.82 1.19 4.63
C LYS A 477 37.66 0.57 6.02
N LYS A 478 37.09 1.34 6.95
CA LYS A 478 36.94 0.94 8.34
C LYS A 478 36.02 -0.28 8.50
N TYR A 479 34.96 -0.32 7.72
CA TYR A 479 33.94 -1.36 7.80
C TYR A 479 33.92 -2.28 6.57
N ALA A 480 35.00 -2.28 5.78
CA ALA A 480 35.14 -3.09 4.56
C ALA A 480 33.85 -3.11 3.71
N LEU A 481 33.22 -1.94 3.56
CA LEU A 481 31.97 -1.80 2.79
C LEU A 481 32.27 -2.00 1.31
N ALA A 482 31.36 -2.66 0.60
CA ALA A 482 31.56 -2.98 -0.82
C ALA A 482 31.69 -1.70 -1.67
N ASP A 483 32.39 -1.78 -2.79
CA ASP A 483 32.26 -0.75 -3.83
C ASP A 483 30.89 -0.87 -4.52
N LEU A 484 30.47 0.21 -5.17
CA LEU A 484 29.23 0.23 -5.94
C LEU A 484 29.50 -0.20 -7.37
N ASP A 485 28.87 -1.29 -7.78
CA ASP A 485 28.88 -1.75 -9.17
C ASP A 485 27.90 -0.92 -10.03
N ASP A 486 26.72 -0.64 -9.48
CA ASP A 486 25.66 0.10 -10.16
C ASP A 486 25.66 1.59 -9.77
N PRO A 487 25.38 2.49 -10.73
CA PRO A 487 25.29 3.90 -10.42
C PRO A 487 24.00 4.24 -9.65
N LEU A 488 24.13 5.19 -8.73
CA LEU A 488 23.07 5.71 -7.88
C LEU A 488 22.20 6.71 -8.64
N ALA A 489 20.90 6.43 -8.70
CA ALA A 489 19.97 7.28 -9.42
C ALA A 489 19.60 8.52 -8.61
N VAL A 490 19.60 9.68 -9.28
CA VAL A 490 19.13 10.95 -8.72
C VAL A 490 18.17 11.61 -9.70
N LEU A 491 16.97 11.93 -9.25
CA LEU A 491 16.00 12.74 -9.98
C LEU A 491 15.98 14.15 -9.39
N TYR A 492 16.35 15.15 -10.18
CA TYR A 492 16.35 16.55 -9.80
C TYR A 492 15.27 17.31 -10.55
N LEU A 493 14.19 17.64 -9.85
CA LEU A 493 13.02 18.33 -10.38
C LEU A 493 13.19 19.85 -10.32
N ARG A 494 12.51 20.57 -11.21
CA ARG A 494 12.74 22.01 -11.38
C ARG A 494 12.37 22.86 -10.16
N ASP A 495 11.34 22.46 -9.41
CA ASP A 495 10.77 23.18 -8.27
C ASP A 495 9.90 22.27 -7.38
N GLY A 496 9.39 22.82 -6.27
CA GLY A 496 8.49 22.14 -5.34
C GLY A 496 7.15 21.72 -5.95
N GLU A 497 6.64 22.45 -6.95
CA GLU A 497 5.40 22.07 -7.66
C GLU A 497 5.61 20.79 -8.47
N SER A 498 6.72 20.73 -9.20
CA SER A 498 7.10 19.59 -10.04
C SER A 498 7.35 18.35 -9.20
N TYR A 499 7.93 18.52 -8.02
CA TYR A 499 8.06 17.49 -7.00
C TYR A 499 6.71 17.02 -6.45
N SER A 500 5.79 17.94 -6.19
CA SER A 500 4.44 17.58 -5.74
C SER A 500 3.72 16.75 -6.80
N GLN A 501 3.80 17.15 -8.08
CA GLN A 501 3.23 16.41 -9.20
C GLN A 501 3.82 14.99 -9.33
N TYR A 502 5.14 14.85 -9.18
CA TYR A 502 5.82 13.56 -9.12
C TYR A 502 5.25 12.66 -7.99
N GLN A 503 5.09 13.22 -6.79
CA GLN A 503 4.53 12.51 -5.64
C GLN A 503 3.07 12.09 -5.88
N PHE A 504 2.25 12.97 -6.45
CA PHE A 504 0.84 12.68 -6.73
C PHE A 504 0.68 11.50 -7.70
N ALA A 505 1.49 11.48 -8.76
CA ALA A 505 1.42 10.45 -9.78
C ALA A 505 1.86 9.06 -9.29
N GLY A 506 2.77 8.99 -8.31
CA GLY A 506 3.33 7.74 -7.79
C GLY A 506 2.39 6.82 -7.01
N GLY A 507 1.11 7.14 -6.84
CA GLY A 507 0.13 6.23 -6.22
C GLY A 507 -0.70 6.77 -5.05
N GLY A 508 -0.94 8.08 -5.00
CA GLY A 508 -2.07 8.63 -4.26
C GLY A 508 -1.71 9.48 -3.03
N PHE A 509 -2.04 10.76 -3.14
CA PHE A 509 -2.48 11.66 -2.08
C PHE A 509 -1.89 11.43 -0.67
N SER A 510 -0.56 11.39 -0.55
CA SER A 510 0.07 11.81 0.70
C SER A 510 0.09 13.35 0.69
N THR A 511 -1.05 13.98 0.95
CA THR A 511 -1.18 15.44 1.12
C THR A 511 -0.22 16.04 2.16
N PHE A 512 0.46 15.20 2.94
CA PHE A 512 1.32 15.59 4.04
C PHE A 512 2.82 15.55 3.69
N LEU A 513 3.23 14.96 2.57
CA LEU A 513 4.62 15.01 2.12
C LEU A 513 5.00 16.33 1.41
N ASN A 514 4.07 17.26 1.22
CA ASN A 514 4.34 18.58 0.64
C ASN A 514 5.31 19.44 1.48
N PHE A 515 5.62 19.07 2.73
CA PHE A 515 6.66 19.73 3.51
C PHE A 515 8.08 19.34 3.10
N TRP A 516 8.24 18.17 2.47
CA TRP A 516 9.54 17.56 2.22
C TRP A 516 9.86 17.75 0.75
N ASN A 517 10.66 18.78 0.44
CA ASN A 517 11.12 19.08 -0.92
C ASN A 517 12.06 18.02 -1.51
N ALA A 518 12.36 16.94 -0.78
CA ALA A 518 13.16 15.81 -1.24
C ALA A 518 12.79 14.54 -0.47
N HIS A 519 13.12 13.38 -1.04
CA HIS A 519 13.11 12.10 -0.35
C HIS A 519 14.05 11.10 -1.04
N TYR A 520 14.50 10.11 -0.29
CA TYR A 520 15.08 8.89 -0.82
C TYR A 520 14.04 7.76 -0.90
N ASP A 521 13.75 7.26 -2.10
CA ASP A 521 12.94 6.06 -2.32
C ASP A 521 13.82 4.80 -2.26
N ALA A 522 13.81 4.14 -1.11
CA ALA A 522 14.57 2.91 -0.88
C ALA A 522 14.11 1.72 -1.74
N HIS A 523 12.87 1.72 -2.25
CA HIS A 523 12.39 0.64 -3.13
C HIS A 523 12.98 0.76 -4.54
N GLN A 524 13.22 1.98 -4.99
CA GLN A 524 13.76 2.27 -6.32
C GLN A 524 15.25 2.64 -6.31
N ASN A 525 15.87 2.74 -5.12
CA ASN A 525 17.20 3.31 -4.92
C ASN A 525 17.35 4.67 -5.60
N LEU A 526 16.31 5.51 -5.48
CA LEU A 526 16.19 6.78 -6.18
C LEU A 526 16.20 7.94 -5.18
N LEU A 527 17.18 8.83 -5.31
CA LEU A 527 17.17 10.10 -4.59
C LEU A 527 16.39 11.13 -5.41
N VAL A 528 15.29 11.64 -4.87
CA VAL A 528 14.47 12.66 -5.51
C VAL A 528 14.68 14.00 -4.81
N LEU A 529 15.13 14.99 -5.57
CA LEU A 529 15.42 16.34 -5.13
C LEU A 529 14.66 17.34 -6.00
N ASN A 530 14.59 18.59 -5.57
CA ASN A 530 14.16 19.69 -6.42
C ASN A 530 14.97 20.98 -6.24
N GLY A 531 14.76 21.94 -7.14
CA GLY A 531 15.38 23.26 -7.11
C GLY A 531 15.29 23.98 -5.76
N ASP A 532 14.16 23.84 -5.06
CA ASP A 532 13.86 24.51 -3.78
C ASP A 532 14.35 23.73 -2.55
N THR A 533 15.01 22.59 -2.75
CA THR A 533 15.48 21.75 -1.64
C THR A 533 16.68 22.39 -0.97
N ARG A 534 16.60 22.62 0.35
CA ARG A 534 17.73 23.09 1.16
C ARG A 534 18.89 22.09 1.14
N THR A 535 20.12 22.58 1.16
CA THR A 535 21.32 21.72 1.14
C THR A 535 21.34 20.71 2.30
N SER A 536 20.91 21.09 3.51
CA SER A 536 20.82 20.17 4.65
C SER A 536 19.88 19.00 4.36
N THR A 537 18.70 19.27 3.80
CA THR A 537 17.75 18.23 3.37
C THR A 537 18.32 17.35 2.27
N ARG A 538 19.00 17.93 1.26
CA ARG A 538 19.66 17.13 0.20
C ARG A 538 20.65 16.13 0.80
N PHE A 539 21.44 16.56 1.80
CA PHE A 539 22.43 15.69 2.44
C PHE A 539 21.81 14.67 3.38
N HIS A 540 20.72 15.02 4.06
CA HIS A 540 19.94 14.09 4.85
C HIS A 540 19.47 12.92 3.98
N GLU A 541 18.81 13.20 2.86
CA GLU A 541 18.31 12.17 1.95
C GLU A 541 19.43 11.41 1.23
N ALA A 542 20.48 12.11 0.80
CA ALA A 542 21.65 11.46 0.19
C ALA A 542 22.37 10.52 1.16
N ALA A 543 22.41 10.84 2.46
CA ALA A 543 22.97 9.96 3.46
C ALA A 543 22.16 8.66 3.60
N TYR A 544 20.83 8.68 3.46
CA TYR A 544 20.05 7.43 3.40
C TYR A 544 20.41 6.59 2.18
N GLN A 545 20.56 7.21 1.01
CA GLN A 545 20.97 6.49 -0.18
C GLN A 545 22.32 5.81 0.04
N LEU A 546 23.32 6.55 0.54
CA LEU A 546 24.65 6.01 0.84
C LEU A 546 24.60 4.88 1.88
N LEU A 547 23.81 5.03 2.95
CA LEU A 547 23.60 3.97 3.94
C LEU A 547 22.98 2.73 3.29
N GLN A 548 21.98 2.88 2.42
CA GLN A 548 21.34 1.75 1.75
C GLN A 548 22.32 0.95 0.90
N VAL A 549 23.16 1.64 0.14
CA VAL A 549 23.96 0.98 -0.89
C VAL A 549 25.29 0.48 -0.39
N TYR A 550 25.87 1.11 0.63
CA TYR A 550 27.16 0.70 1.18
C TYR A 550 27.03 -0.22 2.40
N SER A 551 25.91 -0.20 3.13
CA SER A 551 25.69 -1.10 4.27
C SER A 551 25.64 -2.56 3.82
N LYS A 552 26.25 -3.46 4.59
CA LYS A 552 26.10 -4.93 4.41
C LYS A 552 24.81 -5.46 5.02
N VAL A 553 24.17 -4.64 5.86
CA VAL A 553 22.91 -4.96 6.53
C VAL A 553 21.78 -4.23 5.81
N ASP A 554 20.65 -4.91 5.60
CA ASP A 554 19.42 -4.26 5.13
C ASP A 554 19.05 -3.13 6.10
N THR A 555 19.04 -1.90 5.59
CA THR A 555 18.76 -0.72 6.38
C THR A 555 17.38 -0.80 7.04
N LYS A 556 16.40 -1.50 6.46
CA LYS A 556 15.07 -1.68 7.09
C LYS A 556 15.15 -2.36 8.46
N LEU A 557 16.26 -3.01 8.77
CA LEU A 557 16.53 -3.68 10.03
C LEU A 557 17.43 -2.89 10.98
N GLN A 558 17.98 -1.75 10.56
CA GLN A 558 18.80 -0.89 11.42
C GLN A 558 17.94 -0.14 12.45
N SER A 559 18.58 0.39 13.49
CA SER A 559 17.88 1.25 14.45
C SER A 559 17.43 2.55 13.79
N VAL A 560 16.16 2.94 13.96
CA VAL A 560 15.64 4.16 13.33
C VAL A 560 16.36 5.42 13.81
N TRP A 561 16.71 5.50 15.10
CA TRP A 561 17.50 6.63 15.62
C TRP A 561 18.87 6.72 14.95
N PHE A 562 19.49 5.58 14.59
CA PHE A 562 20.81 5.53 13.98
C PHE A 562 20.74 6.08 12.56
N GLN A 563 19.78 5.60 11.76
CA GLN A 563 19.60 6.07 10.38
C GLN A 563 19.28 7.56 10.33
N GLN A 564 18.25 7.97 11.08
CA GLN A 564 17.78 9.35 11.12
C GLN A 564 18.84 10.28 11.74
N GLY A 565 19.54 9.78 12.76
CA GLY A 565 20.62 10.49 13.42
C GLY A 565 21.83 10.69 12.52
N ILE A 566 22.30 9.65 11.82
CA ILE A 566 23.39 9.75 10.85
C ILE A 566 23.00 10.69 9.71
N ALA A 567 21.80 10.55 9.14
CA ALA A 567 21.35 11.43 8.07
C ALA A 567 21.39 12.91 8.49
N ASN A 568 20.91 13.22 9.71
CA ASN A 568 21.01 14.58 10.26
C ASN A 568 22.42 15.02 10.61
N TRP A 569 23.29 14.10 11.04
CA TRP A 569 24.69 14.39 11.33
C TRP A 569 25.46 14.73 10.03
N PHE A 570 25.19 14.02 8.93
CA PHE A 570 25.69 14.35 7.59
C PHE A 570 25.12 15.67 7.07
N ALA A 571 23.83 15.96 7.29
CA ALA A 571 23.23 17.24 6.98
C ALA A 571 23.89 18.42 7.74
N GLY A 572 24.47 18.13 8.91
CA GLY A 572 25.31 19.04 9.68
C GLY A 572 26.61 19.43 8.98
N ALA A 573 27.12 18.65 8.02
CA ALA A 573 28.46 18.81 7.46
C ALA A 573 28.84 20.25 7.08
N GLY A 574 30.09 20.60 7.39
CA GLY A 574 30.73 21.80 6.89
C GLY A 574 31.14 21.60 5.45
N ARG A 575 31.10 22.67 4.64
CA ARG A 575 31.52 22.59 3.23
C ARG A 575 32.55 23.66 2.93
N SER A 576 33.56 23.28 2.16
CA SER A 576 34.52 24.19 1.55
C SER A 576 34.71 23.80 0.09
N PHE A 577 34.89 24.80 -0.78
CA PHE A 577 35.23 24.54 -2.16
C PHE A 577 36.74 24.61 -2.33
N ASP A 578 37.33 23.50 -2.75
CA ASP A 578 38.74 23.44 -3.13
C ASP A 578 38.89 24.07 -4.51
N LYS A 579 39.50 25.26 -4.55
CA LYS A 579 39.69 26.00 -5.80
C LYS A 579 40.70 25.33 -6.74
N VAL A 580 41.64 24.56 -6.20
CA VAL A 580 42.69 23.89 -6.98
C VAL A 580 42.10 22.64 -7.61
N GLU A 581 41.48 21.80 -6.80
CA GLU A 581 40.85 20.54 -7.25
C GLU A 581 39.46 20.76 -7.90
N LYS A 582 38.97 22.01 -7.89
CA LYS A 582 37.64 22.43 -8.38
C LYS A 582 36.51 21.52 -7.88
N ARG A 583 36.56 21.15 -6.59
CA ARG A 583 35.59 20.21 -5.99
C ARG A 583 35.18 20.63 -4.59
N TRP A 584 33.99 20.18 -4.18
CA TRP A 584 33.53 20.33 -2.81
C TRP A 584 34.21 19.33 -1.87
N ASN A 585 34.71 19.84 -0.74
CA ASN A 585 35.19 19.08 0.40
C ASN A 585 34.20 19.24 1.55
N TYR A 586 33.92 18.15 2.24
CA TYR A 586 32.99 18.13 3.36
C TYR A 586 33.69 17.68 4.64
N THR A 587 33.46 18.43 5.70
CA THR A 587 33.91 18.08 7.05
C THR A 587 32.70 17.55 7.82
N LEU A 588 32.69 16.25 8.06
CA LEU A 588 31.68 15.60 8.90
C LEU A 588 31.87 15.97 10.38
N GLY A 589 30.86 15.75 11.21
CA GLY A 589 30.94 16.09 12.64
C GLY A 589 30.69 17.55 12.98
N ARG A 590 30.10 18.32 12.05
CA ARG A 590 29.59 19.67 12.33
C ARG A 590 28.15 19.61 12.85
N LEU A 591 27.76 20.59 13.66
CA LEU A 591 26.45 20.63 14.28
C LEU A 591 25.36 20.93 13.24
N ASN A 592 24.24 20.22 13.32
CA ASN A 592 23.05 20.52 12.54
C ASN A 592 22.15 21.50 13.32
N GLU A 593 22.19 22.78 12.95
CA GLU A 593 21.45 23.85 13.63
C GLU A 593 19.93 23.65 13.62
N ASP A 594 19.37 23.09 12.54
CA ASP A 594 17.95 22.76 12.45
C ASP A 594 17.60 21.68 13.48
N ALA A 595 18.44 20.65 13.62
CA ALA A 595 18.27 19.61 14.64
C ALA A 595 18.38 20.18 16.08
N ILE A 596 19.28 21.15 16.36
CA ILE A 596 19.33 21.78 17.69
C ILE A 596 18.07 22.58 17.95
N LYS A 597 17.58 23.31 16.96
CA LYS A 597 16.37 24.12 17.09
C LYS A 597 15.17 23.23 17.42
N THR A 598 15.04 22.09 16.73
CA THR A 598 14.03 21.07 17.03
C THR A 598 14.17 20.57 18.46
N LEU A 599 15.37 20.13 18.86
CA LEU A 599 15.66 19.67 20.22
C LEU A 599 15.30 20.73 21.28
N GLY A 600 15.68 21.98 21.07
CA GLY A 600 15.40 23.10 21.98
C GLY A 600 13.92 23.41 22.13
N GLY A 601 13.10 23.17 21.10
CA GLY A 601 11.64 23.23 21.20
C GLY A 601 11.09 22.16 22.13
N TRP A 602 11.54 20.92 21.99
CA TRP A 602 11.05 19.76 22.75
C TRP A 602 11.54 19.73 24.20
N LEU A 603 12.78 20.17 24.45
CA LEU A 603 13.32 20.32 25.81
C LEU A 603 12.48 21.30 26.64
N LYS A 604 12.04 22.42 26.03
CA LYS A 604 11.22 23.44 26.71
C LYS A 604 9.87 22.89 27.18
N VAL A 605 9.27 21.98 26.41
CA VAL A 605 8.00 21.32 26.78
C VAL A 605 8.21 20.00 27.53
N LYS A 606 9.45 19.64 27.88
CA LYS A 606 9.83 18.41 28.60
C LYS A 606 9.34 17.13 27.91
N GLN A 607 9.34 17.09 26.58
CA GLN A 607 8.91 15.94 25.78
C GLN A 607 10.07 15.22 25.08
N GLN A 608 11.27 15.26 25.65
CA GLN A 608 12.40 14.48 25.13
C GLN A 608 12.18 12.97 25.35
N LEU A 609 12.73 12.15 24.46
CA LEU A 609 12.82 10.70 24.70
C LEU A 609 13.97 10.44 25.67
N THR A 610 13.78 9.50 26.60
CA THR A 610 14.91 8.94 27.34
C THR A 610 15.85 8.20 26.39
N LEU A 611 17.11 8.00 26.77
CA LEU A 611 18.04 7.22 25.95
C LEU A 611 17.50 5.82 25.64
N GLU A 612 16.89 5.15 26.64
CA GLU A 612 16.26 3.85 26.44
C GLU A 612 15.10 3.90 25.43
N GLN A 613 14.23 4.92 25.52
CA GLN A 613 13.14 5.11 24.55
C GLN A 613 13.67 5.39 23.14
N LEU A 614 14.75 6.17 23.01
CA LEU A 614 15.38 6.46 21.74
C LEU A 614 15.97 5.20 21.09
N LEU A 615 16.71 4.39 21.87
CA LEU A 615 17.31 3.13 21.39
C LEU A 615 16.26 2.07 21.07
N ALA A 616 15.14 2.06 21.78
CA ALA A 616 14.03 1.13 21.56
C ALA A 616 13.02 1.63 20.50
N TYR A 617 13.19 2.83 19.95
CA TYR A 617 12.22 3.44 19.05
C TYR A 617 12.06 2.60 17.79
N LYS A 618 10.83 2.12 17.58
CA LYS A 618 10.36 1.52 16.34
C LYS A 618 9.12 2.28 15.90
N PRO A 619 9.03 2.73 14.64
CA PRO A 619 7.79 3.29 14.12
C PRO A 619 6.75 2.17 14.14
N ASP A 620 5.77 2.26 15.04
CA ASP A 620 4.64 1.33 15.03
C ASP A 620 3.68 1.69 13.88
N LYS A 621 2.78 0.77 13.51
CA LYS A 621 1.81 1.02 12.43
C LYS A 621 0.95 2.27 12.71
N LYS A 622 0.73 2.61 13.99
CA LYS A 622 0.02 3.82 14.41
C LYS A 622 0.86 5.08 14.22
N ALA A 623 2.15 5.07 14.53
CA ALA A 623 3.08 6.14 14.18
C ALA A 623 3.15 6.33 12.67
N THR A 624 3.00 5.27 11.86
CA THR A 624 2.84 5.41 10.40
C THR A 624 1.56 6.16 10.03
N VAL A 625 0.46 5.97 10.77
CA VAL A 625 -0.80 6.72 10.57
C VAL A 625 -0.67 8.16 11.10
N GLU A 626 -0.13 8.38 12.29
CA GLU A 626 0.15 9.72 12.84
C GLU A 626 1.11 10.49 11.93
N TRP A 627 2.12 9.81 11.38
CA TRP A 627 3.02 10.35 10.37
C TRP A 627 2.28 10.73 9.09
N LYS A 628 1.41 9.84 8.58
CA LYS A 628 0.52 10.15 7.45
C LYS A 628 -0.44 11.31 7.74
N LEU A 629 -0.73 11.61 9.01
CA LEU A 629 -1.58 12.72 9.45
C LEU A 629 -0.78 13.99 9.80
N GLY A 630 0.53 14.02 9.57
CA GLY A 630 1.38 15.18 9.90
C GLY A 630 1.63 15.37 11.41
N LEU A 631 1.29 14.36 12.23
CA LEU A 631 1.61 14.29 13.66
C LEU A 631 2.94 13.56 13.92
N GLY A 632 3.79 13.43 12.89
CA GLY A 632 5.07 12.70 12.92
C GLY A 632 6.21 13.34 13.72
N TRP A 633 5.90 14.26 14.64
CA TRP A 633 6.89 15.02 15.43
C TRP A 633 7.89 14.14 16.19
N ARG A 634 7.48 12.93 16.57
CA ARG A 634 8.36 11.95 17.22
C ARG A 634 9.54 11.56 16.33
N GLN A 635 9.36 11.45 15.02
CA GLN A 635 10.45 11.08 14.11
C GLN A 635 11.46 12.22 13.98
N GLU A 636 11.02 13.47 13.88
CA GLU A 636 11.92 14.63 13.88
C GLU A 636 12.71 14.71 15.20
N LEU A 637 12.06 14.43 16.33
CA LEU A 637 12.73 14.36 17.63
C LEU A 637 13.73 13.19 17.70
N VAL A 638 13.37 12.00 17.22
CA VAL A 638 14.28 10.84 17.11
C VAL A 638 15.49 11.18 16.23
N ALA A 639 15.26 11.86 15.11
CA ALA A 639 16.32 12.29 14.21
C ALA A 639 17.23 13.34 14.85
N ALA A 640 16.67 14.29 15.61
CA ALA A 640 17.44 15.31 16.31
C ALA A 640 18.23 14.74 17.49
N GLN A 641 17.59 13.97 18.37
CA GLN A 641 18.28 13.30 19.48
C GLN A 641 19.30 12.28 18.95
N GLY A 642 18.97 11.48 17.94
CA GLY A 642 19.91 10.56 17.30
C GLY A 642 21.17 11.27 16.78
N CYS A 643 21.01 12.42 16.12
CA CYS A 643 22.14 13.26 15.67
C CYS A 643 23.04 13.70 16.82
N TYR A 644 22.46 14.14 17.95
CA TYR A 644 23.23 14.59 19.10
C TYR A 644 23.76 13.45 19.98
N LEU A 645 23.16 12.26 19.91
CA LEU A 645 23.76 11.05 20.48
C LEU A 645 25.05 10.72 19.74
N ILE A 646 25.12 10.90 18.43
CA ILE A 646 26.37 10.69 17.67
C ILE A 646 27.46 11.67 18.12
N HIS A 647 27.15 12.96 18.23
CA HIS A 647 28.12 13.94 18.75
C HIS A 647 28.54 13.64 20.19
N PHE A 648 27.60 13.25 21.05
CA PHE A 648 27.89 12.84 22.41
C PHE A 648 28.84 11.64 22.43
N LEU A 649 28.58 10.61 21.64
CA LEU A 649 29.43 9.43 21.69
C LEU A 649 30.81 9.65 21.06
N ARG A 650 30.91 10.49 20.03
CA ARG A 650 32.14 10.70 19.25
C ARG A 650 33.05 11.80 19.81
N ASP A 651 32.46 12.91 20.26
CA ASP A 651 33.18 14.18 20.49
C ASP A 651 33.03 14.71 21.93
N PHE A 652 32.23 14.09 22.80
CA PHE A 652 32.02 14.55 24.18
C PHE A 652 33.07 14.02 25.16
N ASP A 653 33.63 14.94 25.91
CA ASP A 653 34.41 14.66 27.11
C ASP A 653 34.24 15.81 28.11
N VAL A 654 34.45 15.52 29.39
CA VAL A 654 34.46 16.52 30.47
C VAL A 654 35.74 16.42 31.27
N ASP A 655 36.24 17.55 31.77
CA ASP A 655 37.34 17.55 32.74
C ASP A 655 36.85 17.23 34.17
N ASP A 656 37.79 17.21 35.11
CA ASP A 656 37.51 16.90 36.53
C ASP A 656 36.62 17.96 37.20
N GLU A 657 36.55 19.17 36.63
CA GLU A 657 35.66 20.23 37.08
C GLU A 657 34.25 20.13 36.46
N GLY A 658 34.03 19.19 35.55
CA GLY A 658 32.79 19.02 34.80
C GLY A 658 32.59 20.05 33.69
N LEU A 659 33.66 20.67 33.19
CA LEU A 659 33.61 21.48 31.97
C LEU A 659 33.69 20.58 30.75
N VAL A 660 32.78 20.81 29.81
CA VAL A 660 32.80 20.12 28.52
C VAL A 660 34.01 20.58 27.74
N LYS A 661 34.87 19.63 27.33
CA LYS A 661 36.01 19.92 26.47
C LYS A 661 35.49 20.21 25.06
N ILE A 662 35.79 21.41 24.53
CA ILE A 662 35.38 21.84 23.19
C ILE A 662 36.61 21.96 22.31
N GLY A 663 36.69 21.14 21.25
CA GLY A 663 37.83 21.08 20.35
C GLY A 663 37.81 22.09 19.21
N THR A 664 38.98 22.38 18.65
CA THR A 664 39.15 23.14 17.41
C THR A 664 39.35 22.21 16.21
N ASP A 665 39.51 22.74 14.99
CA ASP A 665 39.81 21.89 13.82
C ASP A 665 41.24 21.38 13.85
N ALA A 666 42.13 22.19 14.41
CA ALA A 666 43.52 21.81 14.62
C ALA A 666 43.64 20.78 15.77
N THR A 667 42.76 20.89 16.76
CA THR A 667 42.78 20.05 17.97
C THR A 667 41.38 19.52 18.29
N PRO A 668 40.87 18.53 17.53
CA PRO A 668 39.58 17.95 17.80
C PRO A 668 39.59 17.17 19.12
N VAL A 669 38.48 17.23 19.86
CA VAL A 669 38.30 16.39 21.05
C VAL A 669 37.96 14.97 20.62
N ILE A 670 38.67 14.00 21.17
CA ILE A 670 38.33 12.59 21.04
C ILE A 670 37.41 12.27 22.22
N GLY A 671 36.13 12.01 21.93
CA GLY A 671 35.15 11.74 22.98
C GLY A 671 35.44 10.44 23.73
N ARG A 672 35.11 10.41 25.02
CA ARG A 672 35.39 9.26 25.90
C ARG A 672 34.66 7.97 25.49
N TYR A 673 33.55 8.09 24.75
CA TYR A 673 32.75 6.95 24.28
C TYR A 673 33.07 6.56 22.82
N ARG A 674 34.06 7.21 22.19
CA ARG A 674 34.30 7.08 20.74
C ARG A 674 34.60 5.64 20.33
N ALA A 675 35.44 4.93 21.08
CA ALA A 675 35.75 3.53 20.76
C ALA A 675 34.48 2.64 20.76
N GLY A 676 33.58 2.86 21.72
CA GLY A 676 32.31 2.14 21.80
C GLY A 676 31.35 2.49 20.67
N TRP A 677 31.29 3.77 20.29
CA TRP A 677 30.54 4.23 19.12
C TRP A 677 31.01 3.60 17.82
N GLU A 678 32.33 3.56 17.61
CA GLU A 678 32.91 2.96 16.41
C GLU A 678 32.61 1.45 16.32
N ARG A 679 32.57 0.75 17.46
CA ARG A 679 32.06 -0.64 17.50
C ARG A 679 30.58 -0.72 17.16
N TYR A 680 29.75 0.15 17.74
CA TYR A 680 28.31 0.16 17.49
C TYR A 680 27.96 0.48 16.03
N GLN A 681 28.69 1.40 15.40
CA GLN A 681 28.57 1.67 13.96
C GLN A 681 28.84 0.41 13.14
N GLY A 682 29.86 -0.37 13.50
CA GLY A 682 30.12 -1.68 12.87
C GLY A 682 28.91 -2.62 12.99
N PHE A 683 28.25 -2.66 14.15
CA PHE A 683 27.04 -3.47 14.34
C PHE A 683 25.85 -3.06 13.46
N GLU A 684 25.67 -1.76 13.20
CA GLU A 684 24.59 -1.26 12.34
C GLU A 684 24.93 -1.39 10.84
N LEU A 685 26.20 -1.20 10.45
CA LEU A 685 26.62 -1.17 9.03
C LEU A 685 27.10 -2.52 8.49
N GLN A 686 27.83 -3.29 9.29
CA GLN A 686 28.34 -4.62 8.90
C GLN A 686 27.47 -5.75 9.46
N GLY A 687 26.89 -5.52 10.65
CA GLY A 687 26.23 -6.57 11.41
C GLY A 687 27.21 -7.49 12.11
N VAL A 688 26.65 -8.47 12.82
CA VAL A 688 27.37 -9.62 13.38
C VAL A 688 26.85 -10.86 12.65
N ASP A 689 27.75 -11.63 12.04
CA ASP A 689 27.42 -12.79 11.20
C ASP A 689 26.44 -12.46 10.05
N GLY A 690 26.56 -11.26 9.48
CA GLY A 690 25.68 -10.78 8.41
C GLY A 690 24.27 -10.37 8.86
N LYS A 691 24.01 -10.29 10.17
CA LYS A 691 22.74 -9.83 10.75
C LYS A 691 22.91 -8.52 11.53
N PRO A 692 21.91 -7.63 11.50
CA PRO A 692 21.95 -6.42 12.33
C PRO A 692 22.06 -6.79 13.80
N HIS A 693 22.98 -6.15 14.52
CA HIS A 693 23.03 -6.24 15.98
C HIS A 693 22.63 -4.88 16.56
N ILE A 694 21.36 -4.74 16.92
CA ILE A 694 20.72 -3.44 17.18
C ILE A 694 20.09 -3.36 18.59
N GLY A 695 19.65 -2.16 18.96
CA GLY A 695 18.91 -1.90 20.19
C GLY A 695 19.80 -1.81 21.43
N LYS A 696 19.16 -1.73 22.61
CA LYS A 696 19.82 -1.46 23.89
C LYS A 696 20.94 -2.47 24.22
N ALA A 697 20.69 -3.76 24.02
CA ALA A 697 21.68 -4.80 24.32
C ALA A 697 22.95 -4.66 23.45
N ALA A 698 22.78 -4.47 22.14
CA ALA A 698 23.89 -4.24 21.22
C ALA A 698 24.64 -2.94 21.56
N PHE A 699 23.92 -1.89 21.92
CA PHE A 699 24.48 -0.61 22.33
C PHE A 699 25.34 -0.75 23.59
N MET A 700 24.81 -1.38 24.64
CA MET A 700 25.54 -1.63 25.87
C MET A 700 26.76 -2.53 25.64
N GLY A 701 26.63 -3.59 24.83
CA GLY A 701 27.74 -4.44 24.45
C GLY A 701 28.85 -3.69 23.71
N ALA A 702 28.48 -2.85 22.74
CA ALA A 702 29.43 -2.02 21.98
C ALA A 702 30.19 -1.03 22.87
N LEU A 703 29.53 -0.48 23.90
CA LEU A 703 30.14 0.46 24.84
C LEU A 703 30.76 -0.22 26.08
N ALA A 704 30.66 -1.55 26.21
CA ALA A 704 31.06 -2.31 27.39
C ALA A 704 30.42 -1.79 28.70
N LEU A 705 29.11 -1.54 28.65
CA LEU A 705 28.33 -1.03 29.79
C LEU A 705 27.53 -2.14 30.47
N ASP A 706 27.50 -2.08 31.79
CA ASP A 706 26.48 -2.72 32.62
C ASP A 706 25.26 -1.80 32.79
N ASP A 707 24.20 -2.27 33.47
CA ASP A 707 23.00 -1.47 33.70
C ASP A 707 23.30 -0.16 34.47
N PRO A 708 24.07 -0.15 35.57
CA PRO A 708 24.49 1.09 36.23
C PRO A 708 25.24 2.05 35.31
N GLY A 709 26.16 1.53 34.47
CA GLY A 709 26.91 2.30 33.48
C GLY A 709 26.00 2.93 32.43
N PHE A 710 25.03 2.17 31.93
CA PHE A 710 24.01 2.68 31.01
C PHE A 710 23.19 3.81 31.64
N GLN A 711 22.77 3.68 32.91
CA GLN A 711 22.03 4.73 33.61
C GLN A 711 22.86 5.99 33.83
N ARG A 712 24.16 5.87 34.11
CA ARG A 712 25.07 7.02 34.18
C ARG A 712 25.19 7.72 32.83
N LEU A 713 25.44 6.96 31.76
CA LEU A 713 25.54 7.51 30.41
C LEU A 713 24.24 8.20 29.98
N ALA A 714 23.07 7.62 30.28
CA ALA A 714 21.78 8.23 29.97
C ALA A 714 21.61 9.60 30.65
N LYS A 715 22.00 9.75 31.92
CA LYS A 715 21.97 11.03 32.63
C LYS A 715 22.96 12.05 32.06
N GLU A 716 24.16 11.60 31.70
CA GLU A 716 25.17 12.46 31.05
C GLU A 716 24.67 12.95 29.68
N TYR A 717 24.04 12.06 28.91
CA TYR A 717 23.46 12.40 27.63
C TYR A 717 22.34 13.43 27.75
N ASP A 718 21.44 13.28 28.72
CA ASP A 718 20.41 14.29 29.00
C ASP A 718 21.02 15.66 29.35
N ALA A 719 22.05 15.66 30.20
CA ALA A 719 22.76 16.89 30.55
C ALA A 719 23.49 17.51 29.35
N TYR A 720 24.01 16.69 28.43
CA TYR A 720 24.63 17.12 27.20
C TYR A 720 23.63 17.77 26.24
N LEU A 721 22.43 17.22 26.08
CA LEU A 721 21.37 17.83 25.26
C LEU A 721 21.01 19.24 25.77
N GLU A 722 20.88 19.41 27.08
CA GLU A 722 20.66 20.73 27.69
C GLU A 722 21.84 21.69 27.48
N PHE A 723 23.07 21.18 27.58
CA PHE A 723 24.28 21.94 27.29
C PHE A 723 24.28 22.45 25.84
N ILE A 724 24.02 21.61 24.85
CA ILE A 724 24.01 22.00 23.43
C ILE A 724 22.94 23.07 23.15
N VAL A 725 21.72 22.90 23.68
CA VAL A 725 20.66 23.90 23.53
C VAL A 725 21.01 25.20 24.23
N ARG A 726 21.65 25.15 25.41
CA ARG A 726 22.15 26.35 26.09
C ARG A 726 23.18 27.08 25.24
N LYS A 727 24.15 26.38 24.64
CA LYS A 727 25.15 26.98 23.74
C LYS A 727 24.50 27.65 22.54
N GLN A 728 23.44 27.06 21.98
CA GLN A 728 22.66 27.70 20.91
C GLN A 728 21.98 28.99 21.38
N VAL A 729 21.31 28.97 22.55
CA VAL A 729 20.63 30.15 23.13
C VAL A 729 21.62 31.28 23.41
N LEU A 730 22.81 30.95 23.91
CA LEU A 730 23.90 31.90 24.16
C LEU A 730 24.59 32.39 22.87
N ARG A 731 24.21 31.86 21.70
CA ARG A 731 24.85 32.11 20.40
C ARG A 731 26.34 31.74 20.37
N GLN A 732 26.72 30.76 21.17
CA GLN A 732 28.06 30.18 21.24
C GLN A 732 28.22 29.01 20.25
N ILE A 733 27.45 29.07 19.16
CA ILE A 733 27.58 28.20 18.00
C ILE A 733 27.88 29.09 16.81
N GLN A 734 29.04 28.90 16.19
CA GLN A 734 29.46 29.67 15.01
C GLN A 734 30.02 28.73 13.95
N GLY A 735 29.60 28.92 12.70
CA GLY A 735 30.02 28.05 11.59
C GLY A 735 29.72 26.58 11.86
N LYS A 736 28.57 26.27 12.50
CA LYS A 736 28.16 24.91 12.90
C LYS A 736 29.11 24.23 13.91
N ARG A 737 29.74 25.00 14.79
CA ARG A 737 30.65 24.48 15.83
C ARG A 737 30.36 25.10 17.18
N LEU A 738 30.61 24.35 18.25
CA LEU A 738 30.68 24.91 19.59
C LEU A 738 31.90 25.83 19.70
N ILE A 739 31.71 27.00 20.29
CA ILE A 739 32.78 27.93 20.63
C ILE A 739 33.05 27.82 22.13
N PRO A 740 34.31 27.57 22.57
CA PRO A 740 34.66 27.60 23.98
C PRO A 740 34.29 28.93 24.63
N TRP A 741 33.93 28.91 25.91
CA TRP A 741 33.49 30.10 26.62
C TRP A 741 34.52 31.24 26.56
N HIS A 742 35.81 30.92 26.66
CA HIS A 742 36.91 31.88 26.69
C HIS A 742 37.24 32.50 25.32
N ASP A 743 36.75 31.87 24.25
CA ASP A 743 36.89 32.30 22.86
C ASP A 743 35.63 33.02 22.34
N TYR A 744 34.54 32.98 23.09
CA TYR A 744 33.28 33.58 22.64
C TYR A 744 33.32 35.10 22.70
N VAL A 745 33.15 35.70 21.52
CA VAL A 745 33.01 37.15 21.32
C VAL A 745 31.57 37.46 20.88
N ASN A 746 30.93 38.39 21.58
CA ASN A 746 29.56 38.81 21.28
C ASN A 746 29.51 39.69 20.01
N LYS A 747 28.30 40.12 19.62
CA LYS A 747 28.10 40.99 18.44
C LYS A 747 28.77 42.37 18.53
N ARG A 748 29.21 42.79 19.72
CA ARG A 748 29.92 44.06 19.96
C ARG A 748 31.45 43.91 19.91
N GLY A 749 31.97 42.69 19.70
CA GLY A 749 33.41 42.44 19.75
C GLY A 749 33.96 42.21 21.15
N GLU A 750 33.10 42.08 22.18
CA GLU A 750 33.50 41.89 23.57
C GLU A 750 33.56 40.39 23.93
N LYS A 751 34.56 39.97 24.72
CA LYS A 751 34.56 38.64 25.34
C LYS A 751 33.40 38.54 26.31
N ALA A 752 32.48 37.61 26.06
CA ALA A 752 31.21 37.53 26.78
C ALA A 752 30.87 36.14 27.32
N GLY A 753 31.70 35.13 27.06
CA GLY A 753 31.48 33.80 27.63
C GLY A 753 31.99 33.70 29.06
N THR A 754 31.35 32.83 29.84
CA THR A 754 31.73 32.51 31.22
C THR A 754 32.03 31.02 31.36
N LYS A 755 32.89 30.64 32.30
CA LYS A 755 33.25 29.24 32.54
C LYS A 755 32.03 28.33 32.76
N ASP A 756 30.96 28.86 33.36
CA ASP A 756 29.71 28.12 33.59
C ASP A 756 28.91 27.84 32.31
N ASP A 757 29.17 28.57 31.22
CA ASP A 757 28.57 28.27 29.92
C ASP A 757 28.97 26.87 29.44
N ASP A 758 30.22 26.47 29.73
CA ASP A 758 30.82 25.18 29.38
C ASP A 758 30.66 24.10 30.45
N ARG A 759 30.11 24.44 31.63
CA ARG A 759 29.91 23.47 32.71
C ARG A 759 28.71 22.57 32.44
N LEU A 760 28.90 21.27 32.51
CA LEU A 760 27.80 20.31 32.48
C LEU A 760 27.02 20.42 33.79
N LYS A 761 25.73 20.75 33.71
CA LYS A 761 24.90 20.89 34.92
C LYS A 761 24.53 19.49 35.42
N LYS A 762 24.95 19.17 36.65
CA LYS A 762 24.51 17.95 37.34
C LYS A 762 23.04 18.15 37.73
N LYS A 763 22.19 17.20 37.35
CA LYS A 763 20.80 17.12 37.81
C LYS A 763 20.70 16.28 39.08
#